data_AF-A0A9D6LHG0-F1
#
_entry.id   AF-A0A9D6LHG0-F1
#
_cell.length_a   1.000
_cell.length_b   1.000
_cell.length_c   1.000
_cell.angle_alpha   90.00
_cell.angle_beta   90.00
_cell.angle_gamma   90.00
#
_symmetry.space_group_name_H-M   'P 1'
#
loop_
_entity.id
_entity.type
_entity.pdbx_description
1 polymer ?
#
loop_
_entity_poly.entity_id
_entity_poly.type
_entity_poly.pdbx_seq_one_letter_code
_entity_poly.pdbx_strand_id
1 'polypeptide(L)'
;MNNIKSVLRALMLIFFVGSLFSSIAAVEASGYYTQAGKIFDSSGQEIQVRGVSHFGFNAAILQPQYLWAMGWKQQIAQIKSLGFNAIRVPFVPDTLYVTTPVDLLCYIDPNLNPDLIGKTPLQVLDMWMAEAERQGMYVLLDFHSVSKQRQYQTWYLSNPADFNLTYNNQAYTKENWMRDLSFVAKRYANLSHFFGIDIFNEPNGVVRWSSGDSNMTNPANFWKAAAELASAAVLAANPNLLVFVQGISGNYDGRENSSIAMNWGEDFQPQAYQPLNIPNNKLVLTPHTYGPDVFPKSSFSAANFPANLAANWDALFGQFFQTNAVVVGEWGGKYGSGTGGQKDVAWQNAFVDYLISKGVSNTFYWCYSPNSGDTGGILDDSLNVRQDKMALLKKLWGSSKPAPTPAPAPTPAPTPAPAPAPLPVPSVPAPTTVTTTAVFNDAMASQWQLSGWSSTSSIQNQYVKSGSSAVKVAAGTWGGISFDSRDVNWKWTDQPANLYTHLSFDVSAGPVVGAAMSSLQVGLDLGWGLSAKISNYVPTFAANTWYHVEIPLSVMNPKGVAFRKIIFQNNSTSALTFYVDKVELLKRGATSTPTPTPAPTPTPAPTPVPSTTPTTSLQSCANIMPLGDSITLGVNGGYRNNLYTGLQQNNCGVSYVGTLSDQWTRVADKDHEGHAGFNIGNIASNVNAWTSATQPNIILLMIGTNDTAWWTAENATQIATRHNALIDQLRSARPNAWIFVASIPPQSSANVPPNNVDRAVLTQ
;
A
#
# COMPACT_ATOMS: atom_id res chain seq x y z
N MET A 1 73.64 10.11 3.13
CA MET A 1 74.41 10.10 1.87
C MET A 1 74.00 8.87 1.08
N ASN A 2 73.46 9.06 -0.13
CA ASN A 2 73.81 8.38 -1.41
C ASN A 2 73.66 6.84 -1.55
N ASN A 3 73.45 6.17 -2.71
CA ASN A 3 72.93 6.42 -4.08
C ASN A 3 73.17 5.08 -4.89
N ILE A 4 72.53 4.67 -6.01
CA ILE A 4 71.47 5.21 -6.92
C ILE A 4 70.88 4.07 -7.82
N LYS A 5 69.69 4.28 -8.43
CA LYS A 5 69.10 3.87 -9.78
C LYS A 5 69.83 2.79 -10.66
N SER A 6 69.27 2.13 -11.71
CA SER A 6 67.93 1.88 -12.36
C SER A 6 68.17 1.18 -13.75
N VAL A 7 67.13 0.98 -14.61
CA VAL A 7 67.18 0.82 -16.11
C VAL A 7 67.53 -0.61 -16.68
N LEU A 8 66.94 -1.21 -17.75
CA LEU A 8 65.64 -1.15 -18.49
C LEU A 8 65.61 -2.24 -19.62
N ARG A 9 64.43 -2.80 -19.99
CA ARG A 9 63.95 -3.28 -21.35
C ARG A 9 64.74 -4.30 -22.22
N ALA A 10 64.18 -5.01 -23.23
CA ALA A 10 62.83 -5.59 -23.54
C ALA A 10 62.82 -6.32 -24.93
N LEU A 11 61.78 -7.13 -25.23
CA LEU A 11 61.42 -7.83 -26.52
C LEU A 11 62.32 -9.03 -26.96
N MET A 12 61.81 -10.15 -27.55
CA MET A 12 60.44 -10.66 -27.77
C MET A 12 60.43 -12.20 -28.03
N LEU A 13 59.48 -12.93 -27.39
CA LEU A 13 58.60 -14.01 -27.91
C LEU A 13 59.14 -15.12 -28.89
N ILE A 14 58.88 -16.43 -28.69
CA ILE A 14 57.70 -17.17 -29.23
C ILE A 14 57.65 -18.69 -28.83
N PHE A 15 56.43 -19.25 -28.75
CA PHE A 15 55.94 -20.68 -28.78
C PHE A 15 55.90 -21.62 -27.53
N PHE A 16 54.65 -22.07 -27.25
CA PHE A 16 54.10 -23.24 -26.49
C PHE A 16 54.49 -23.50 -25.02
N VAL A 17 53.56 -23.32 -24.07
CA VAL A 17 52.50 -24.27 -23.62
C VAL A 17 53.04 -25.43 -22.78
N GLY A 18 52.92 -25.28 -21.45
CA GLY A 18 53.10 -26.32 -20.44
C GLY A 18 52.16 -26.03 -19.27
N SER A 19 51.28 -26.97 -18.95
CA SER A 19 50.13 -26.77 -18.06
C SER A 19 50.51 -26.64 -16.59
N LEU A 20 50.52 -25.41 -16.08
CA LEU A 20 50.45 -25.14 -14.64
C LEU A 20 49.00 -24.83 -14.26
N PHE A 21 48.31 -25.86 -13.76
CA PHE A 21 47.11 -25.65 -12.96
C PHE A 21 47.51 -24.96 -11.66
N SER A 22 47.60 -23.63 -11.70
CA SER A 22 47.51 -22.83 -10.48
C SER A 22 46.11 -23.02 -9.91
N SER A 23 45.98 -23.97 -8.99
CA SER A 23 44.85 -24.04 -8.08
C SER A 23 44.85 -22.74 -7.27
N ILE A 24 44.12 -21.74 -7.78
CA ILE A 24 43.71 -20.60 -6.96
C ILE A 24 42.83 -21.23 -5.88
N ALA A 25 43.40 -21.42 -4.69
CA ALA A 25 42.62 -21.72 -3.52
C ALA A 25 41.64 -20.56 -3.39
N ALA A 26 40.35 -20.84 -3.64
CA ALA A 26 39.31 -19.89 -3.32
C ALA A 26 39.45 -19.61 -1.82
N VAL A 27 39.81 -18.37 -1.49
CA VAL A 27 39.64 -17.88 -0.13
C VAL A 27 38.13 -17.94 0.10
N GLU A 28 37.68 -18.91 0.90
CA GLU A 28 36.28 -18.99 1.29
C GLU A 28 35.90 -17.64 1.92
N ALA A 29 35.06 -16.89 1.22
CA ALA A 29 34.64 -15.58 1.69
C ALA A 29 33.78 -15.78 2.93
N SER A 30 34.13 -15.12 4.03
CA SER A 30 33.29 -15.11 5.23
C SER A 30 31.98 -14.41 4.91
N GLY A 31 30.93 -15.21 4.69
CA GLY A 31 29.59 -14.75 4.34
C GLY A 31 29.48 -14.15 2.94
N TYR A 32 28.51 -13.25 2.79
CA TYR A 32 28.21 -12.56 1.53
C TYR A 32 29.34 -11.60 1.14
N TYR A 33 29.60 -11.50 -0.16
CA TYR A 33 30.60 -10.58 -0.70
C TYR A 33 30.18 -10.02 -2.06
N THR A 34 30.87 -8.99 -2.50
CA THR A 34 30.72 -8.41 -3.83
C THR A 34 31.99 -8.57 -4.65
N GLN A 35 31.84 -8.73 -5.97
CA GLN A 35 32.95 -8.81 -6.91
C GLN A 35 32.48 -8.35 -8.29
N ALA A 36 33.23 -7.45 -8.94
CA ALA A 36 32.95 -6.96 -10.30
C ALA A 36 31.48 -6.56 -10.54
N GLY A 37 30.92 -5.73 -9.65
CA GLY A 37 29.53 -5.24 -9.74
C GLY A 37 28.44 -6.22 -9.28
N LYS A 38 28.79 -7.47 -8.96
CA LYS A 38 27.85 -8.54 -8.60
C LYS A 38 27.92 -8.88 -7.11
N ILE A 39 26.87 -9.53 -6.61
CA ILE A 39 26.73 -10.03 -5.23
C ILE A 39 26.83 -11.57 -5.25
N PHE A 40 27.51 -12.14 -4.26
CA PHE A 40 27.70 -13.58 -4.08
C PHE A 40 27.42 -13.99 -2.63
N ASP A 41 26.92 -15.21 -2.43
CA ASP A 41 26.90 -15.85 -1.11
C ASP A 41 28.27 -16.47 -0.75
N SER A 42 28.38 -17.03 0.46
CA SER A 42 29.60 -17.69 0.94
C SER A 42 29.99 -18.95 0.17
N SER A 43 29.09 -19.52 -0.65
CA SER A 43 29.42 -20.65 -1.55
C SER A 43 29.99 -20.19 -2.89
N GLY A 44 30.00 -18.88 -3.16
CA GLY A 44 30.40 -18.28 -4.44
C GLY A 44 29.29 -18.31 -5.50
N GLN A 45 28.04 -18.57 -5.12
CA GLN A 45 26.90 -18.47 -6.03
C GLN A 45 26.48 -17.00 -6.20
N GLU A 46 26.37 -16.55 -7.45
CA GLU A 46 25.88 -15.20 -7.77
C GLU A 46 24.40 -15.03 -7.40
N ILE A 47 24.07 -13.92 -6.76
CA ILE A 47 22.71 -13.56 -6.34
C ILE A 47 22.17 -12.44 -7.22
N GLN A 48 21.07 -12.74 -7.94
CA GLN A 48 20.19 -11.71 -8.50
C GLN A 48 19.21 -11.25 -7.40
N VAL A 49 19.26 -9.97 -7.04
CA VAL A 49 18.39 -9.38 -6.01
C VAL A 49 17.06 -8.95 -6.66
N ARG A 50 16.07 -9.84 -6.61
CA ARG A 50 14.69 -9.58 -7.01
C ARG A 50 13.92 -9.17 -5.75
N GLY A 51 14.14 -7.91 -5.36
CA GLY A 51 13.71 -7.37 -4.08
C GLY A 51 12.38 -6.63 -4.12
N VAL A 52 11.70 -6.61 -2.96
CA VAL A 52 10.58 -5.70 -2.68
C VAL A 52 10.72 -5.12 -1.27
N SER A 53 10.34 -3.86 -1.08
CA SER A 53 10.30 -3.25 0.25
C SER A 53 8.98 -3.61 0.96
N HIS A 54 9.09 -4.09 2.19
CA HIS A 54 7.96 -4.44 3.06
C HIS A 54 8.03 -3.61 4.35
N PHE A 55 7.48 -2.39 4.28
CA PHE A 55 7.51 -1.41 5.35
C PHE A 55 6.42 -1.64 6.40
N GLY A 56 6.56 -0.96 7.55
CA GLY A 56 5.61 -1.00 8.66
C GLY A 56 6.29 -0.99 10.04
N PHE A 57 7.40 -1.70 10.19
CA PHE A 57 8.24 -1.62 11.41
C PHE A 57 8.84 -0.21 11.61
N ASN A 58 9.00 0.56 10.53
CA ASN A 58 9.40 1.97 10.53
C ASN A 58 8.27 2.98 10.80
N ALA A 59 7.01 2.55 10.81
CA ALA A 59 5.85 3.42 10.98
C ALA A 59 5.31 3.39 12.41
N ALA A 60 4.37 4.29 12.74
CA ALA A 60 3.76 4.39 14.07
C ALA A 60 3.23 3.06 14.65
N ILE A 61 2.85 2.11 13.78
CA ILE A 61 2.33 0.78 14.12
C ILE A 61 3.41 -0.23 14.54
N LEU A 62 4.68 -0.01 14.14
CA LEU A 62 5.85 -0.84 14.47
C LEU A 62 5.71 -2.34 14.16
N GLN A 63 4.98 -2.68 13.09
CA GLN A 63 4.71 -4.05 12.65
C GLN A 63 4.42 -4.08 11.13
N PRO A 64 4.37 -5.26 10.48
CA PRO A 64 3.90 -5.37 9.10
C PRO A 64 2.52 -4.74 8.88
N GLN A 65 2.27 -4.23 7.68
CA GLN A 65 0.98 -3.63 7.32
C GLN A 65 -0.10 -4.71 7.12
N TYR A 66 -1.38 -4.29 7.10
CA TYR A 66 -2.54 -5.12 6.71
C TYR A 66 -2.79 -6.40 7.52
N LEU A 67 -2.31 -6.49 8.76
CA LEU A 67 -2.51 -7.65 9.64
C LEU A 67 -3.97 -7.83 10.13
N TRP A 68 -4.87 -6.90 9.82
CA TRP A 68 -6.32 -7.08 9.97
C TRP A 68 -7.00 -7.80 8.79
N ALA A 69 -6.27 -8.03 7.69
CA ALA A 69 -6.81 -8.57 6.44
C ALA A 69 -5.98 -9.71 5.83
N MET A 70 -4.68 -9.80 6.15
CA MET A 70 -3.78 -10.81 5.59
C MET A 70 -2.73 -11.25 6.61
N GLY A 71 -2.56 -12.55 6.81
CA GLY A 71 -1.65 -13.09 7.82
C GLY A 71 -0.18 -12.82 7.50
N TRP A 72 0.65 -12.44 8.47
CA TRP A 72 2.05 -12.04 8.22
C TRP A 72 2.89 -13.10 7.48
N LYS A 73 2.73 -14.39 7.83
CA LYS A 73 3.37 -15.52 7.14
C LYS A 73 2.87 -15.69 5.69
N GLN A 74 1.59 -15.41 5.46
CA GLN A 74 0.94 -15.45 4.14
C GLN A 74 1.47 -14.31 3.25
N GLN A 75 1.77 -13.14 3.81
CA GLN A 75 2.38 -12.03 3.08
C GLN A 75 3.78 -12.42 2.55
N ILE A 76 4.65 -12.97 3.41
CA ILE A 76 5.98 -13.48 3.00
C ILE A 76 5.84 -14.57 1.92
N ALA A 77 4.91 -15.50 2.09
CA ALA A 77 4.65 -16.55 1.11
C ALA A 77 4.13 -16.00 -0.23
N GLN A 78 3.29 -14.97 -0.22
CA GLN A 78 2.82 -14.33 -1.45
C GLN A 78 3.97 -13.60 -2.15
N ILE A 79 4.79 -12.81 -1.44
CA ILE A 79 5.99 -12.18 -1.97
C ILE A 79 6.87 -13.21 -2.69
N LYS A 80 7.17 -14.34 -2.05
CA LYS A 80 7.92 -15.44 -2.66
C LYS A 80 7.24 -16.00 -3.91
N SER A 81 5.92 -16.24 -3.86
CA SER A 81 5.15 -16.80 -4.98
C SER A 81 5.12 -15.90 -6.23
N LEU A 82 5.29 -14.58 -6.04
CA LEU A 82 5.34 -13.61 -7.13
C LEU A 82 6.67 -13.58 -7.90
N GLY A 83 7.71 -14.26 -7.37
CA GLY A 83 9.04 -14.38 -7.98
C GLY A 83 10.11 -13.52 -7.32
N PHE A 84 9.77 -12.73 -6.30
CA PHE A 84 10.76 -12.07 -5.45
C PHE A 84 11.57 -13.11 -4.65
N ASN A 85 12.84 -12.83 -4.40
CA ASN A 85 13.71 -13.62 -3.52
C ASN A 85 14.34 -12.82 -2.39
N ALA A 86 14.18 -11.49 -2.38
CA ALA A 86 14.69 -10.61 -1.35
C ALA A 86 13.60 -9.67 -0.82
N ILE A 87 13.71 -9.27 0.45
CA ILE A 87 12.82 -8.31 1.10
C ILE A 87 13.67 -7.27 1.83
N ARG A 88 13.42 -5.98 1.56
CA ARG A 88 13.97 -4.87 2.33
C ARG A 88 12.97 -4.50 3.43
N VAL A 89 13.43 -4.43 4.67
CA VAL A 89 12.58 -4.28 5.86
C VAL A 89 12.99 -3.02 6.63
N PRO A 90 12.32 -1.89 6.35
CA PRO A 90 12.42 -0.65 7.11
C PRO A 90 12.10 -0.83 8.61
N PHE A 91 13.06 -0.53 9.48
CA PHE A 91 12.90 -0.46 10.95
C PHE A 91 13.44 0.86 11.52
N VAL A 92 13.13 1.15 12.78
CA VAL A 92 13.54 2.37 13.50
C VAL A 92 13.91 2.03 14.96
N PRO A 93 14.53 2.93 15.74
CA PRO A 93 14.82 2.69 17.16
C PRO A 93 13.59 2.31 17.99
N ASP A 94 12.41 2.89 17.70
CA ASP A 94 11.16 2.49 18.33
C ASP A 94 10.84 0.99 18.15
N THR A 95 11.20 0.37 17.02
CA THR A 95 11.04 -1.08 16.80
C THR A 95 11.85 -1.89 17.81
N LEU A 96 12.98 -1.37 18.27
CA LEU A 96 13.90 -2.06 19.18
C LEU A 96 13.54 -1.83 20.66
N TYR A 97 12.93 -0.68 20.99
CA TYR A 97 12.79 -0.20 22.36
C TYR A 97 11.35 0.02 22.85
N VAL A 98 10.35 0.15 21.97
CA VAL A 98 8.96 0.23 22.41
C VAL A 98 8.51 -1.14 22.92
N THR A 99 8.01 -1.19 24.15
CA THR A 99 7.52 -2.41 24.81
C THR A 99 6.00 -2.56 24.77
N THR A 100 5.27 -1.57 24.26
CA THR A 100 3.83 -1.69 23.99
C THR A 100 3.59 -2.81 22.98
N PRO A 101 2.74 -3.81 23.27
CA PRO A 101 2.40 -4.86 22.32
C PRO A 101 1.83 -4.32 21.01
N VAL A 102 2.16 -4.96 19.90
CA VAL A 102 1.80 -4.49 18.56
C VAL A 102 0.28 -4.46 18.31
N ASP A 103 -0.47 -5.37 18.94
CA ASP A 103 -1.94 -5.42 18.91
C ASP A 103 -2.60 -4.23 19.64
N LEU A 104 -1.85 -3.53 20.50
CA LEU A 104 -2.26 -2.27 21.13
C LEU A 104 -1.76 -1.02 20.38
N LEU A 105 -0.85 -1.18 19.42
CA LEU A 105 -0.39 -0.10 18.53
C LEU A 105 -1.27 0.03 17.28
N CYS A 106 -1.75 -1.09 16.75
CA CYS A 106 -2.66 -1.15 15.61
C CYS A 106 -3.41 -2.48 15.61
N TYR A 107 -4.67 -2.50 15.16
CA TYR A 107 -5.48 -3.71 15.17
C TYR A 107 -4.88 -4.83 14.30
N ILE A 108 -4.79 -6.00 14.91
CA ILE A 108 -4.38 -7.27 14.29
C ILE A 108 -5.58 -8.21 14.37
N ASP A 109 -5.90 -8.93 13.28
CA ASP A 109 -6.88 -10.01 13.38
C ASP A 109 -6.23 -11.21 14.11
N PRO A 110 -6.71 -11.58 15.33
CA PRO A 110 -6.12 -12.66 16.12
C PRO A 110 -6.36 -14.04 15.51
N ASN A 111 -7.29 -14.21 14.57
CA ASN A 111 -7.51 -15.47 13.85
C ASN A 111 -6.48 -15.65 12.74
N LEU A 112 -6.04 -14.56 12.10
CA LEU A 112 -5.02 -14.57 11.05
C LEU A 112 -3.58 -14.53 11.61
N ASN A 113 -3.39 -13.93 12.78
CA ASN A 113 -2.07 -13.69 13.38
C ASN A 113 -2.00 -13.98 14.90
N PRO A 114 -2.49 -15.15 15.38
CA PRO A 114 -2.55 -15.45 16.82
C PRO A 114 -1.17 -15.35 17.49
N ASP A 115 -0.10 -15.69 16.77
CA ASP A 115 1.28 -15.68 17.28
C ASP A 115 1.78 -14.29 17.71
N LEU A 116 1.21 -13.21 17.12
CA LEU A 116 1.68 -11.83 17.30
C LEU A 116 0.99 -11.10 18.47
N ILE A 117 -0.09 -11.65 19.02
CA ILE A 117 -0.85 -11.03 20.10
C ILE A 117 0.01 -10.98 21.38
N GLY A 118 0.08 -9.81 22.01
CA GLY A 118 0.89 -9.56 23.20
C GLY A 118 2.40 -9.49 22.94
N LYS A 119 2.85 -9.43 21.68
CA LYS A 119 4.29 -9.33 21.33
C LYS A 119 4.75 -7.88 21.20
N THR A 120 5.95 -7.58 21.69
CA THR A 120 6.58 -6.29 21.43
C THR A 120 7.05 -6.19 19.97
N PRO A 121 7.18 -4.97 19.40
CA PRO A 121 7.75 -4.76 18.06
C PRO A 121 9.04 -5.55 17.78
N LEU A 122 9.99 -5.59 18.72
CA LEU A 122 11.22 -6.37 18.56
C LEU A 122 10.96 -7.87 18.46
N GLN A 123 10.04 -8.41 19.27
CA GLN A 123 9.65 -9.82 19.19
C GLN A 123 8.93 -10.15 17.87
N VAL A 124 8.13 -9.22 17.35
CA VAL A 124 7.50 -9.37 16.03
C VAL A 124 8.55 -9.33 14.92
N LEU A 125 9.58 -8.48 15.04
CA LEU A 125 10.71 -8.46 14.11
C LEU A 125 11.52 -9.77 14.17
N ASP A 126 11.78 -10.31 15.37
CA ASP A 126 12.43 -11.64 15.54
C ASP A 126 11.67 -12.73 14.79
N MET A 127 10.36 -12.79 14.98
CA MET A 127 9.48 -13.77 14.35
C MET A 127 9.42 -13.57 12.84
N TRP A 128 9.38 -12.32 12.38
CA TRP A 128 9.41 -11.96 10.97
C TRP A 128 10.71 -12.44 10.29
N MET A 129 11.86 -12.13 10.90
CA MET A 129 13.18 -12.55 10.41
C MET A 129 13.31 -14.08 10.36
N ALA A 130 12.84 -14.78 11.39
CA ALA A 130 12.88 -16.25 11.44
C ALA A 130 11.98 -16.92 10.40
N GLU A 131 10.81 -16.34 10.07
CA GLU A 131 9.94 -16.86 9.01
C GLU A 131 10.49 -16.57 7.62
N ALA A 132 11.12 -15.41 7.40
CA ALA A 132 11.82 -15.10 6.16
C ALA A 132 12.96 -16.10 5.90
N GLU A 133 13.77 -16.40 6.92
CA GLU A 133 14.77 -17.49 6.89
C GLU A 133 14.13 -18.84 6.58
N ARG A 134 13.05 -19.21 7.29
CA ARG A 134 12.32 -20.49 7.08
C ARG A 134 11.75 -20.60 5.66
N GLN A 135 11.39 -19.48 5.03
CA GLN A 135 10.93 -19.43 3.66
C GLN A 135 12.06 -19.21 2.64
N GLY A 136 13.32 -19.08 3.05
CA GLY A 136 14.47 -18.88 2.16
C GLY A 136 14.42 -17.56 1.39
N MET A 137 14.06 -16.47 2.08
CA MET A 137 14.01 -15.11 1.55
C MET A 137 15.22 -14.31 2.06
N TYR A 138 16.00 -13.72 1.16
CA TYR A 138 17.07 -12.81 1.55
C TYR A 138 16.51 -11.57 2.24
N VAL A 139 17.05 -11.17 3.39
CA VAL A 139 16.59 -10.00 4.14
C VAL A 139 17.66 -8.92 4.20
N LEU A 140 17.29 -7.72 3.75
CA LEU A 140 18.01 -6.48 3.98
C LEU A 140 17.27 -5.72 5.09
N LEU A 141 17.86 -5.62 6.28
CA LEU A 141 17.33 -4.73 7.31
C LEU A 141 17.73 -3.30 6.98
N ASP A 142 16.78 -2.38 7.02
CA ASP A 142 16.97 -0.97 6.66
C ASP A 142 16.71 -0.08 7.87
N PHE A 143 17.72 0.64 8.33
CA PHE A 143 17.55 1.65 9.38
C PHE A 143 16.89 2.88 8.74
N HIS A 144 15.56 2.91 8.77
CA HIS A 144 14.79 3.82 7.94
C HIS A 144 14.78 5.25 8.49
N SER A 145 14.71 5.42 9.81
CA SER A 145 14.68 6.73 10.46
C SER A 145 15.10 6.60 11.92
N VAL A 146 15.46 7.71 12.56
CA VAL A 146 15.62 7.80 14.01
C VAL A 146 14.26 7.88 14.76
N SER A 147 13.14 7.95 14.03
CA SER A 147 11.79 8.08 14.57
C SER A 147 10.76 7.31 13.73
N LYS A 148 9.79 6.67 14.41
CA LYS A 148 8.59 6.09 13.77
C LYS A 148 7.56 7.11 13.25
N GLN A 149 7.68 8.38 13.61
CA GLN A 149 6.66 9.41 13.34
C GLN A 149 6.84 10.06 11.96
N ARG A 150 8.09 10.19 11.49
CA ARG A 150 8.45 10.75 10.18
C ARG A 150 9.85 10.32 9.76
N GLN A 151 10.12 10.43 8.47
CA GLN A 151 11.50 10.38 7.96
C GLN A 151 12.30 11.55 8.54
N TYR A 152 13.49 11.26 9.06
CA TYR A 152 14.42 12.27 9.57
C TYR A 152 15.64 12.35 8.65
N GLN A 153 16.20 13.55 8.48
CA GLN A 153 17.22 13.81 7.45
C GLN A 153 18.58 13.19 7.78
N THR A 154 18.84 12.97 9.06
CA THR A 154 20.12 12.56 9.64
C THR A 154 19.98 11.32 10.51
N TRP A 155 21.02 10.50 10.57
CA TRP A 155 21.17 9.33 11.44
C TRP A 155 21.32 9.65 12.94
N TYR A 156 21.05 10.90 13.32
CA TYR A 156 21.05 11.39 14.69
C TYR A 156 20.02 12.51 14.82
N LEU A 157 19.56 12.75 16.05
CA LEU A 157 18.60 13.77 16.43
C LEU A 157 19.12 14.50 17.66
N SER A 158 19.54 15.76 17.48
CA SER A 158 20.17 16.57 18.54
C SER A 158 19.40 17.85 18.87
N ASN A 159 18.33 18.17 18.15
CA ASN A 159 17.48 19.34 18.39
C ASN A 159 16.48 19.03 19.53
N PRO A 160 16.50 19.74 20.67
CA PRO A 160 15.57 19.49 21.77
C PRO A 160 14.09 19.59 21.40
N ALA A 161 13.75 20.40 20.40
CA ALA A 161 12.37 20.53 19.91
C ALA A 161 11.87 19.26 19.18
N ASP A 162 12.77 18.40 18.71
CA ASP A 162 12.47 17.13 18.04
C ASP A 162 12.55 15.92 18.99
N PHE A 163 12.93 16.09 20.27
CA PHE A 163 13.16 14.96 21.17
C PHE A 163 11.91 14.08 21.35
N ASN A 164 10.71 14.66 21.31
CA ASN A 164 9.43 13.94 21.36
C ASN A 164 9.18 12.98 20.18
N LEU A 165 10.03 13.00 19.15
CA LEU A 165 9.99 12.07 18.03
C LEU A 165 10.68 10.73 18.35
N THR A 166 11.54 10.69 19.37
CA THR A 166 12.31 9.48 19.74
C THR A 166 11.57 8.65 20.78
N TYR A 167 11.81 7.34 20.77
CA TYR A 167 11.18 6.36 21.67
C TYR A 167 11.28 6.67 23.18
N ASN A 168 12.20 7.54 23.60
CA ASN A 168 12.46 7.90 25.00
C ASN A 168 12.41 9.41 25.29
N ASN A 169 11.94 10.24 24.36
CA ASN A 169 11.88 11.70 24.50
C ASN A 169 13.25 12.35 24.79
N GLN A 170 14.33 11.87 24.16
CA GLN A 170 15.70 12.38 24.34
C GLN A 170 16.41 12.59 22.99
N ALA A 171 17.62 13.14 23.03
CA ALA A 171 18.54 13.10 21.90
C ALA A 171 18.85 11.66 21.50
N TYR A 172 18.99 11.42 20.20
CA TYR A 172 19.44 10.15 19.64
C TYR A 172 20.77 10.38 18.92
N THR A 173 21.88 9.90 19.48
CA THR A 173 23.22 10.25 18.97
C THR A 173 23.70 9.29 17.88
N LYS A 174 24.80 9.65 17.21
CA LYS A 174 25.49 8.76 16.26
C LYS A 174 25.93 7.44 16.91
N GLU A 175 26.27 7.48 18.20
CA GLU A 175 26.63 6.31 18.99
C GLU A 175 25.41 5.42 19.29
N ASN A 176 24.22 6.00 19.49
CA ASN A 176 22.97 5.24 19.56
C ASN A 176 22.70 4.51 18.23
N TRP A 177 22.81 5.22 17.10
CA TRP A 177 22.66 4.64 15.76
C TRP A 177 23.62 3.48 15.52
N MET A 178 24.92 3.69 15.74
CA MET A 178 25.94 2.65 15.57
C MET A 178 25.73 1.45 16.52
N ARG A 179 25.27 1.68 17.76
CA ARG A 179 24.89 0.64 18.71
C ARG A 179 23.72 -0.19 18.18
N ASP A 180 22.70 0.46 17.63
CA ASP A 180 21.46 -0.20 17.18
C ASP A 180 21.69 -0.99 15.89
N LEU A 181 22.50 -0.46 14.96
CA LEU A 181 23.01 -1.21 13.80
C LEU A 181 23.81 -2.45 14.23
N SER A 182 24.74 -2.30 15.18
CA SER A 182 25.54 -3.41 15.72
C SER A 182 24.67 -4.44 16.44
N PHE A 183 23.62 -4.00 17.12
CA PHE A 183 22.66 -4.86 17.80
C PHE A 183 21.91 -5.75 16.81
N VAL A 184 21.30 -5.20 15.76
CA VAL A 184 20.59 -6.03 14.76
C VAL A 184 21.55 -6.91 13.95
N ALA A 185 22.74 -6.42 13.61
CA ALA A 185 23.78 -7.20 12.93
C ALA A 185 24.16 -8.47 13.71
N LYS A 186 24.35 -8.34 15.03
CA LYS A 186 24.67 -9.45 15.94
C LYS A 186 23.46 -10.32 16.25
N ARG A 187 22.27 -9.73 16.43
CA ARG A 187 21.04 -10.42 16.85
C ARG A 187 20.60 -11.50 15.87
N TYR A 188 20.76 -11.23 14.58
CA TYR A 188 20.32 -12.13 13.50
C TYR A 188 21.49 -12.84 12.79
N ALA A 189 22.69 -12.84 13.39
CA ALA A 189 23.90 -13.39 12.78
C ALA A 189 23.88 -14.91 12.52
N ASN A 190 22.89 -15.62 13.06
CA ASN A 190 22.64 -17.05 12.84
C ASN A 190 21.64 -17.34 11.71
N LEU A 191 21.05 -16.31 11.08
CA LEU A 191 20.11 -16.48 9.96
C LEU A 191 20.91 -16.41 8.65
N SER A 192 20.85 -17.48 7.85
CA SER A 192 21.69 -17.63 6.66
C SER A 192 21.33 -16.62 5.58
N HIS A 193 20.04 -16.29 5.43
CA HIS A 193 19.53 -15.37 4.41
C HIS A 193 19.52 -13.89 4.86
N PHE A 194 19.94 -13.59 6.10
CA PHE A 194 20.20 -12.20 6.49
C PHE A 194 21.53 -11.77 5.86
N PHE A 195 21.43 -11.04 4.75
CA PHE A 195 22.58 -10.83 3.84
C PHE A 195 23.18 -9.42 3.88
N GLY A 196 22.47 -8.44 4.45
CA GLY A 196 23.01 -7.10 4.63
C GLY A 196 22.17 -6.17 5.49
N ILE A 197 22.75 -5.00 5.77
CA ILE A 197 22.09 -3.87 6.42
C ILE A 197 22.24 -2.62 5.55
N ASP A 198 21.13 -1.95 5.30
CA ASP A 198 21.06 -0.59 4.78
C ASP A 198 21.15 0.37 5.97
N ILE A 199 22.26 1.12 6.05
CA ILE A 199 22.67 1.73 7.31
C ILE A 199 21.90 3.00 7.67
N PHE A 200 21.36 3.72 6.70
CA PHE A 200 20.42 4.82 6.93
C PHE A 200 19.67 5.20 5.65
N ASN A 201 18.34 5.15 5.68
CA ASN A 201 17.50 5.52 4.54
C ASN A 201 17.54 7.02 4.22
N GLU A 202 17.73 7.33 2.93
CA GLU A 202 17.55 8.65 2.34
C GLU A 202 18.19 9.84 3.09
N PRO A 203 19.52 9.86 3.32
CA PRO A 203 20.21 11.04 3.85
C PRO A 203 19.94 12.27 2.96
N ASN A 204 19.40 13.34 3.54
CA ASN A 204 18.89 14.47 2.74
C ASN A 204 19.00 15.85 3.42
N GLY A 205 18.53 16.89 2.73
CA GLY A 205 18.40 18.25 3.25
C GLY A 205 19.72 18.87 3.69
N VAL A 206 20.00 18.85 5.00
CA VAL A 206 21.25 19.35 5.59
C VAL A 206 22.46 18.42 5.39
N VAL A 207 22.24 17.17 4.99
CA VAL A 207 23.33 16.19 4.77
C VAL A 207 24.19 16.55 3.55
N ARG A 208 25.50 16.35 3.68
CA ARG A 208 26.50 16.42 2.60
C ARG A 208 27.31 15.14 2.58
N TRP A 209 28.02 14.85 1.50
CA TRP A 209 28.95 13.72 1.46
C TRP A 209 30.17 14.02 2.34
N SER A 210 30.69 15.23 2.21
CA SER A 210 31.92 15.73 2.80
C SER A 210 31.86 17.23 3.07
N SER A 211 32.96 17.82 3.51
CA SER A 211 33.18 19.26 3.35
C SER A 211 33.19 19.65 1.86
N GLY A 212 32.72 20.87 1.56
CA GLY A 212 32.73 21.43 0.20
C GLY A 212 31.71 22.56 0.03
N ASP A 213 30.48 22.37 0.52
CA ASP A 213 29.43 23.40 0.55
C ASP A 213 29.75 24.49 1.59
N SER A 214 29.82 25.76 1.14
CA SER A 214 30.00 26.91 2.02
C SER A 214 28.84 27.15 2.97
N ASN A 215 27.65 26.66 2.65
CA ASN A 215 26.43 26.79 3.45
C ASN A 215 26.26 25.65 4.47
N MET A 216 27.08 24.59 4.37
CA MET A 216 27.00 23.43 5.24
C MET A 216 28.39 22.94 5.67
N THR A 217 28.91 23.55 6.72
CA THR A 217 30.27 23.30 7.23
C THR A 217 30.32 22.37 8.45
N ASN A 218 29.18 22.00 9.04
CA ASN A 218 29.12 21.17 10.25
C ASN A 218 29.49 19.70 9.94
N PRO A 219 30.61 19.16 10.48
CA PRO A 219 31.03 17.79 10.19
C PRO A 219 30.08 16.70 10.68
N ALA A 220 29.16 17.03 11.60
CA ALA A 220 28.11 16.10 12.01
C ALA A 220 27.18 15.71 10.85
N ASN A 221 27.03 16.56 9.83
CA ASN A 221 26.19 16.32 8.64
C ASN A 221 26.93 15.62 7.48
N PHE A 222 28.19 15.19 7.66
CA PHE A 222 28.98 14.57 6.59
C PHE A 222 28.79 13.04 6.53
N TRP A 223 28.03 12.59 5.53
CA TRP A 223 27.58 11.22 5.36
C TRP A 223 28.73 10.23 5.19
N LYS A 224 29.75 10.54 4.36
CA LYS A 224 30.88 9.62 4.09
C LYS A 224 31.55 9.13 5.39
N ALA A 225 31.88 10.05 6.28
CA ALA A 225 32.53 9.76 7.56
C ALA A 225 31.59 9.10 8.59
N ALA A 226 30.27 9.23 8.43
CA ALA A 226 29.30 8.51 9.24
C ALA A 226 29.09 7.07 8.73
N ALA A 227 28.93 6.91 7.42
CA ALA A 227 28.77 5.64 6.75
C ALA A 227 29.98 4.71 6.96
N GLU A 228 31.21 5.23 6.86
CA GLU A 228 32.44 4.45 7.13
C GLU A 228 32.48 3.90 8.56
N LEU A 229 32.14 4.72 9.56
CA LEU A 229 32.13 4.31 10.97
C LEU A 229 31.01 3.31 11.28
N ALA A 230 29.81 3.52 10.74
CA ALA A 230 28.69 2.59 10.87
C ALA A 230 28.97 1.24 10.19
N SER A 231 29.54 1.28 8.98
CA SER A 231 29.92 0.07 8.23
C SER A 231 30.97 -0.75 8.97
N ALA A 232 31.97 -0.10 9.56
CA ALA A 232 32.97 -0.76 10.40
C ALA A 232 32.33 -1.40 11.64
N ALA A 233 31.36 -0.73 12.29
CA ALA A 233 30.65 -1.29 13.43
C ALA A 233 29.76 -2.51 13.07
N VAL A 234 29.02 -2.43 11.96
CA VAL A 234 28.24 -3.56 11.41
C VAL A 234 29.13 -4.76 11.11
N LEU A 235 30.24 -4.56 10.37
CA LEU A 235 31.14 -5.65 9.98
C LEU A 235 31.92 -6.23 11.17
N ALA A 236 32.19 -5.44 12.22
CA ALA A 236 32.76 -5.94 13.47
C ALA A 236 31.74 -6.76 14.28
N ALA A 237 30.45 -6.43 14.23
CA ALA A 237 29.38 -7.17 14.89
C ALA A 237 28.99 -8.45 14.13
N ASN A 238 29.03 -8.42 12.79
CA ASN A 238 28.77 -9.56 11.92
C ASN A 238 29.54 -9.42 10.59
N PRO A 239 30.70 -10.09 10.42
CA PRO A 239 31.54 -9.97 9.23
C PRO A 239 30.92 -10.65 8.00
N ASN A 240 29.86 -11.45 8.15
CA ASN A 240 29.23 -12.17 7.06
C ASN A 240 28.27 -11.32 6.23
N LEU A 241 27.90 -10.12 6.68
CA LEU A 241 26.98 -9.22 5.99
C LEU A 241 27.66 -8.39 4.90
N LEU A 242 26.84 -7.91 3.97
CA LEU A 242 27.11 -6.73 3.16
C LEU A 242 26.62 -5.46 3.87
N VAL A 243 27.26 -4.33 3.58
CA VAL A 243 26.79 -3.02 4.03
C VAL A 243 26.31 -2.21 2.82
N PHE A 244 25.04 -1.84 2.88
CA PHE A 244 24.36 -1.04 1.88
C PHE A 244 24.41 0.42 2.32
N VAL A 245 24.94 1.29 1.47
CA VAL A 245 25.14 2.72 1.76
C VAL A 245 24.40 3.54 0.70
N GLN A 246 23.49 4.41 1.15
CA GLN A 246 22.70 5.28 0.28
C GLN A 246 23.50 6.50 -0.23
N GLY A 247 22.94 7.18 -1.23
CA GLY A 247 23.45 8.47 -1.71
C GLY A 247 23.03 9.62 -0.81
N ILE A 248 23.08 10.83 -1.35
CA ILE A 248 22.60 12.06 -0.70
C ILE A 248 21.66 12.84 -1.63
N SER A 249 21.32 14.09 -1.29
CA SER A 249 20.57 15.03 -2.13
C SER A 249 21.43 16.16 -2.75
N GLY A 250 22.75 15.92 -2.89
CA GLY A 250 23.76 16.86 -3.39
C GLY A 250 24.82 17.29 -2.36
N ASN A 251 26.09 17.34 -2.76
CA ASN A 251 27.23 17.80 -1.94
C ASN A 251 27.53 19.31 -2.12
N TYR A 252 27.12 19.90 -3.25
CA TYR A 252 27.23 21.33 -3.57
C TYR A 252 28.66 21.93 -3.45
N ASP A 253 29.68 21.13 -3.73
CA ASP A 253 31.10 21.52 -3.63
C ASP A 253 31.69 22.13 -4.92
N GLY A 254 30.84 22.36 -5.92
CA GLY A 254 31.22 22.91 -7.23
C GLY A 254 31.83 21.91 -8.21
N ARG A 255 31.91 20.61 -7.88
CA ARG A 255 32.42 19.55 -8.77
C ARG A 255 31.30 18.73 -9.42
N GLU A 256 30.19 18.57 -8.73
CA GLU A 256 29.00 17.83 -9.18
C GLU A 256 28.19 18.61 -10.22
N ASN A 257 27.40 17.89 -11.01
CA ASN A 257 26.30 18.51 -11.76
C ASN A 257 25.06 18.70 -10.86
N SER A 258 25.11 19.75 -10.03
CA SER A 258 24.01 20.17 -9.15
C SER A 258 22.77 20.71 -9.88
N SER A 259 22.77 20.77 -11.22
CA SER A 259 21.58 21.10 -12.02
C SER A 259 20.66 19.89 -12.26
N ILE A 260 21.11 18.67 -11.94
CA ILE A 260 20.28 17.47 -12.01
C ILE A 260 19.35 17.44 -10.80
N ALA A 261 18.03 17.41 -11.05
CA ALA A 261 17.06 17.22 -9.99
C ALA A 261 17.14 15.78 -9.40
N MET A 262 17.41 15.70 -8.10
CA MET A 262 17.61 14.46 -7.34
C MET A 262 16.42 14.17 -6.43
N ASN A 263 16.18 12.88 -6.16
CA ASN A 263 15.43 12.41 -5.00
C ASN A 263 16.37 12.32 -3.79
N TRP A 264 15.82 12.06 -2.61
CA TRP A 264 16.65 11.75 -1.44
C TRP A 264 17.37 10.40 -1.65
N GLY A 265 18.58 10.25 -1.11
CA GLY A 265 19.39 9.03 -1.30
C GLY A 265 19.87 8.75 -2.73
N GLU A 266 19.63 9.63 -3.72
CA GLU A 266 19.89 9.35 -5.15
C GLU A 266 21.34 9.64 -5.58
N ASP A 267 21.99 10.66 -5.01
CA ASP A 267 23.24 11.20 -5.56
C ASP A 267 24.50 10.53 -4.98
N PHE A 268 25.31 9.95 -5.87
CA PHE A 268 26.64 9.40 -5.61
C PHE A 268 27.74 10.08 -6.43
N GLN A 269 27.50 11.22 -7.09
CA GLN A 269 28.58 11.95 -7.80
C GLN A 269 29.87 12.15 -6.95
N PRO A 270 29.79 12.41 -5.62
CA PRO A 270 30.96 12.49 -4.75
C PRO A 270 31.78 11.20 -4.64
N GLN A 271 31.16 10.02 -4.76
CA GLN A 271 31.85 8.73 -4.69
C GLN A 271 32.95 8.60 -5.76
N ALA A 272 32.83 9.30 -6.89
CA ALA A 272 33.83 9.27 -7.97
C ALA A 272 35.16 9.97 -7.61
N TYR A 273 35.16 10.94 -6.70
CA TYR A 273 36.37 11.70 -6.31
C TYR A 273 36.63 11.74 -4.79
N GLN A 274 35.70 11.23 -3.99
CA GLN A 274 35.82 10.97 -2.55
C GLN A 274 35.19 9.60 -2.21
N PRO A 275 35.77 8.49 -2.68
CA PRO A 275 35.22 7.16 -2.46
C PRO A 275 35.17 6.79 -0.97
N LEU A 276 34.10 6.10 -0.57
CA LEU A 276 33.95 5.47 0.74
C LEU A 276 35.12 4.52 1.04
N ASN A 277 35.74 4.68 2.20
CA ASN A 277 36.79 3.82 2.71
C ASN A 277 36.19 2.58 3.41
N ILE A 278 35.39 1.83 2.66
CA ILE A 278 34.76 0.57 3.07
C ILE A 278 35.34 -0.53 2.15
N PRO A 279 35.69 -1.73 2.63
CA PRO A 279 36.19 -2.80 1.77
C PRO A 279 35.23 -3.07 0.60
N ASN A 280 35.71 -2.95 -0.64
CA ASN A 280 34.82 -2.95 -1.81
C ASN A 280 33.99 -4.23 -1.89
N ASN A 281 34.57 -5.38 -1.49
CA ASN A 281 33.91 -6.69 -1.43
C ASN A 281 32.83 -6.82 -0.34
N LYS A 282 32.60 -5.77 0.46
CA LYS A 282 31.53 -5.68 1.47
C LYS A 282 30.60 -4.48 1.25
N LEU A 283 30.95 -3.58 0.34
CA LEU A 283 30.18 -2.37 0.02
C LEU A 283 29.17 -2.64 -1.10
N VAL A 284 27.94 -2.22 -0.89
CA VAL A 284 26.91 -2.04 -1.92
C VAL A 284 26.47 -0.57 -1.92
N LEU A 285 26.50 0.09 -3.08
CA LEU A 285 25.90 1.41 -3.24
C LEU A 285 24.39 1.22 -3.49
N THR A 286 23.53 1.88 -2.71
CA THR A 286 22.07 1.68 -2.80
C THR A 286 21.31 2.99 -3.11
N PRO A 287 21.30 3.46 -4.37
CA PRO A 287 20.56 4.66 -4.76
C PRO A 287 19.05 4.44 -4.68
N HIS A 288 18.35 5.49 -4.28
CA HIS A 288 16.90 5.61 -4.41
C HIS A 288 16.58 6.46 -5.64
N THR A 289 15.59 6.07 -6.45
CA THR A 289 15.16 6.91 -7.57
C THR A 289 13.67 6.73 -7.84
N TYR A 290 12.99 7.87 -7.97
CA TYR A 290 11.54 7.95 -8.09
C TYR A 290 11.08 8.82 -9.26
N GLY A 291 9.86 8.50 -9.71
CA GLY A 291 9.19 9.11 -10.85
C GLY A 291 8.19 10.23 -10.50
N PRO A 292 7.40 10.67 -11.50
CA PRO A 292 6.48 11.80 -11.39
C PRO A 292 5.37 11.68 -10.34
N ASP A 293 5.05 10.47 -9.86
CA ASP A 293 4.04 10.26 -8.81
C ASP A 293 4.53 10.71 -7.41
N VAL A 294 5.84 10.69 -7.15
CA VAL A 294 6.43 11.00 -5.83
C VAL A 294 6.81 12.48 -5.73
N PHE A 295 7.63 12.98 -6.67
CA PHE A 295 8.06 14.37 -6.66
C PHE A 295 8.21 14.93 -8.10
N PRO A 296 7.61 16.09 -8.43
CA PRO A 296 7.64 16.64 -9.78
C PRO A 296 9.01 17.28 -10.10
N LYS A 297 9.97 16.46 -10.56
CA LYS A 297 11.29 16.92 -11.02
C LYS A 297 11.18 17.68 -12.35
N SER A 298 11.97 18.74 -12.53
CA SER A 298 12.03 19.55 -13.76
C SER A 298 12.36 18.71 -15.01
N SER A 299 13.15 17.65 -14.85
CA SER A 299 13.45 16.66 -15.89
C SER A 299 12.23 15.93 -16.44
N PHE A 300 11.10 15.89 -15.72
CA PHE A 300 9.84 15.28 -16.16
C PHE A 300 8.98 16.19 -17.04
N SER A 301 9.41 17.44 -17.24
CA SER A 301 8.79 18.43 -18.13
C SER A 301 9.65 18.77 -19.35
N ALA A 302 10.82 18.13 -19.51
CA ALA A 302 11.64 18.27 -20.70
C ALA A 302 10.93 17.72 -21.95
N ALA A 303 11.10 18.38 -23.09
CA ALA A 303 10.45 18.00 -24.36
C ALA A 303 10.86 16.60 -24.86
N ASN A 304 12.02 16.10 -24.44
CA ASN A 304 12.55 14.77 -24.75
C ASN A 304 12.40 13.76 -23.59
N PHE A 305 11.53 14.01 -22.60
CA PHE A 305 11.20 13.02 -21.58
C PHE A 305 10.52 11.78 -22.21
N PRO A 306 10.86 10.54 -21.80
CA PRO A 306 11.80 10.16 -20.73
C PRO A 306 13.26 9.93 -21.20
N ALA A 307 13.59 10.16 -22.47
CA ALA A 307 14.92 9.86 -23.03
C ALA A 307 16.07 10.68 -22.42
N ASN A 308 15.77 11.82 -21.79
CA ASN A 308 16.75 12.60 -21.02
C ASN A 308 17.21 11.94 -19.72
N LEU A 309 16.47 10.97 -19.17
CA LEU A 309 16.73 10.45 -17.83
C LEU A 309 17.97 9.56 -17.74
N ALA A 310 18.32 8.84 -18.80
CA ALA A 310 19.47 7.93 -18.82
C ALA A 310 20.79 8.65 -18.49
N ALA A 311 21.00 9.86 -19.02
CA ALA A 311 22.18 10.67 -18.71
C ALA A 311 22.21 11.15 -17.25
N ASN A 312 21.04 11.43 -16.66
CA ASN A 312 20.93 11.80 -15.26
C ASN A 312 21.25 10.60 -14.36
N TRP A 313 20.66 9.43 -14.63
CA TRP A 313 20.95 8.21 -13.86
C TRP A 313 22.42 7.80 -13.97
N ASP A 314 23.04 7.92 -15.16
CA ASP A 314 24.48 7.65 -15.35
C ASP A 314 25.36 8.58 -14.49
N ALA A 315 25.06 9.88 -14.46
CA ALA A 315 25.79 10.84 -13.63
C ALA A 315 25.59 10.58 -12.13
N LEU A 316 24.35 10.36 -11.69
CA LEU A 316 23.99 10.22 -10.27
C LEU A 316 24.54 8.93 -9.65
N PHE A 317 24.42 7.79 -10.34
CA PHE A 317 24.86 6.49 -9.79
C PHE A 317 25.30 5.44 -10.82
N GLY A 318 24.86 5.53 -12.08
CA GLY A 318 25.09 4.50 -13.10
C GLY A 318 26.55 4.32 -13.51
N GLN A 319 27.36 5.36 -13.38
CA GLN A 319 28.81 5.29 -13.58
C GLN A 319 29.51 4.23 -12.70
N PHE A 320 28.91 3.84 -11.56
CA PHE A 320 29.50 2.87 -10.63
C PHE A 320 29.17 1.41 -10.92
N PHE A 321 28.28 1.11 -11.87
CA PHE A 321 27.82 -0.27 -12.15
C PHE A 321 28.95 -1.26 -12.53
N GLN A 322 30.10 -0.77 -12.97
CA GLN A 322 31.27 -1.60 -13.32
C GLN A 322 32.34 -1.67 -12.21
N THR A 323 32.30 -0.76 -11.22
CA THR A 323 33.34 -0.64 -10.17
C THR A 323 32.87 -1.13 -8.80
N ASN A 324 31.57 -1.01 -8.53
CA ASN A 324 30.94 -1.33 -7.25
C ASN A 324 29.69 -2.16 -7.51
N ALA A 325 29.30 -3.01 -6.55
CA ALA A 325 27.94 -3.55 -6.57
C ALA A 325 26.97 -2.40 -6.31
N VAL A 326 25.97 -2.27 -7.19
CA VAL A 326 24.88 -1.30 -7.03
C VAL A 326 23.57 -2.07 -7.03
N VAL A 327 22.72 -1.76 -6.06
CA VAL A 327 21.36 -2.31 -5.95
C VAL A 327 20.43 -1.12 -5.77
N VAL A 328 19.42 -0.92 -6.63
CA VAL A 328 18.53 0.23 -6.45
C VAL A 328 17.66 -0.04 -5.21
N GLY A 329 17.82 0.76 -4.15
CA GLY A 329 17.26 0.50 -2.81
C GLY A 329 15.77 0.76 -2.71
N GLU A 330 15.29 1.76 -3.43
CA GLU A 330 13.87 1.99 -3.69
C GLU A 330 13.68 2.61 -5.07
N TRP A 331 12.62 2.15 -5.74
CA TRP A 331 12.04 2.78 -6.92
C TRP A 331 10.60 2.31 -7.09
N GLY A 332 9.74 3.15 -7.65
CA GLY A 332 8.34 2.83 -7.87
C GLY A 332 7.47 4.03 -8.22
N GLY A 333 6.17 3.79 -8.26
CA GLY A 333 5.12 4.74 -8.63
C GLY A 333 3.78 3.99 -8.81
N LYS A 334 2.67 4.71 -8.93
CA LYS A 334 1.33 4.11 -9.07
C LYS A 334 1.10 3.47 -10.44
N TYR A 335 1.99 3.71 -11.40
CA TYR A 335 1.99 3.13 -12.73
C TYR A 335 0.64 3.39 -13.43
N GLY A 336 0.39 4.67 -13.71
CA GLY A 336 -0.81 5.11 -14.45
C GLY A 336 -2.00 5.52 -13.59
N SER A 337 -2.08 5.08 -12.32
CA SER A 337 -3.19 5.40 -11.40
C SER A 337 -2.88 6.49 -10.37
N GLY A 338 -1.76 7.22 -10.54
CA GLY A 338 -1.35 8.32 -9.67
C GLY A 338 -1.42 9.70 -10.33
N THR A 339 -0.89 10.71 -9.64
CA THR A 339 -0.83 12.12 -10.07
C THR A 339 0.06 12.33 -11.31
N GLY A 340 1.12 11.54 -11.45
CA GLY A 340 1.97 11.46 -12.63
C GLY A 340 1.33 10.71 -13.81
N GLY A 341 0.32 9.88 -13.54
CA GLY A 341 -0.46 9.17 -14.56
C GLY A 341 0.42 8.42 -15.57
N GLN A 342 0.22 8.66 -16.87
CA GLN A 342 0.99 8.03 -17.93
C GLN A 342 2.47 8.46 -17.96
N LYS A 343 2.86 9.59 -17.34
CA LYS A 343 4.29 9.92 -17.20
C LYS A 343 4.99 8.97 -16.23
N ASP A 344 4.31 8.46 -15.21
CA ASP A 344 4.89 7.45 -14.31
C ASP A 344 5.09 6.11 -15.03
N VAL A 345 4.12 5.69 -15.86
CA VAL A 345 4.28 4.52 -16.74
C VAL A 345 5.50 4.69 -17.66
N ALA A 346 5.66 5.86 -18.29
CA ALA A 346 6.81 6.14 -19.15
C ALA A 346 8.14 6.16 -18.37
N TRP A 347 8.16 6.74 -17.17
CA TRP A 347 9.34 6.80 -16.29
C TRP A 347 9.78 5.39 -15.85
N GLN A 348 8.86 4.59 -15.31
CA GLN A 348 9.15 3.24 -14.82
C GLN A 348 9.62 2.30 -15.94
N ASN A 349 9.01 2.36 -17.13
CA ASN A 349 9.46 1.59 -18.29
C ASN A 349 10.88 2.01 -18.73
N ALA A 350 11.12 3.32 -18.86
CA ALA A 350 12.44 3.84 -19.25
C ALA A 350 13.54 3.49 -18.23
N PHE A 351 13.19 3.45 -16.93
CA PHE A 351 14.14 3.05 -15.89
C PHE A 351 14.49 1.57 -15.97
N VAL A 352 13.51 0.68 -16.17
CA VAL A 352 13.77 -0.75 -16.38
C VAL A 352 14.57 -1.00 -17.65
N ASP A 353 14.26 -0.31 -18.77
CA ASP A 353 15.03 -0.44 -20.00
C ASP A 353 16.47 0.08 -19.84
N TYR A 354 16.67 1.16 -19.08
CA TYR A 354 17.99 1.66 -18.71
C TYR A 354 18.77 0.62 -17.89
N LEU A 355 18.21 0.06 -16.82
CA LEU A 355 18.88 -0.97 -16.00
C LEU A 355 19.26 -2.20 -16.83
N ILE A 356 18.34 -2.71 -17.67
CA ILE A 356 18.59 -3.82 -18.60
C ILE A 356 19.74 -3.46 -19.55
N SER A 357 19.77 -2.25 -20.12
CA SER A 357 20.84 -1.80 -21.02
C SER A 357 22.23 -1.75 -20.37
N LYS A 358 22.28 -1.60 -19.05
CA LYS A 358 23.51 -1.60 -18.23
C LYS A 358 23.88 -3.00 -17.71
N GLY A 359 23.07 -4.02 -17.98
CA GLY A 359 23.24 -5.37 -17.44
C GLY A 359 22.87 -5.51 -15.96
N VAL A 360 22.08 -4.58 -15.43
CA VAL A 360 21.70 -4.50 -14.00
C VAL A 360 20.26 -4.97 -13.82
N SER A 361 20.03 -5.82 -12.82
CA SER A 361 18.67 -6.29 -12.46
C SER A 361 18.45 -6.38 -10.94
N ASN A 362 19.43 -5.95 -10.14
CA ASN A 362 19.40 -5.99 -8.69
C ASN A 362 18.69 -4.74 -8.14
N THR A 363 17.48 -4.90 -7.61
CA THR A 363 16.70 -3.78 -7.07
C THR A 363 15.74 -4.24 -5.98
N PHE A 364 15.30 -3.30 -5.14
CA PHE A 364 14.11 -3.42 -4.31
C PHE A 364 13.03 -2.47 -4.82
N TYR A 365 11.88 -3.03 -5.24
CA TYR A 365 10.74 -2.22 -5.66
C TYR A 365 10.00 -1.68 -4.43
N TRP A 366 9.69 -0.38 -4.43
CA TRP A 366 8.85 0.25 -3.40
C TRP A 366 7.38 0.33 -3.88
N CYS A 367 6.44 -0.37 -3.24
CA CYS A 367 6.59 -1.35 -2.16
C CYS A 367 5.61 -2.52 -2.33
N TYR A 368 5.65 -3.51 -1.43
CA TYR A 368 4.68 -4.63 -1.44
C TYR A 368 3.26 -4.14 -1.14
N SER A 369 3.08 -3.52 0.03
CA SER A 369 1.79 -3.05 0.56
C SER A 369 1.24 -1.87 -0.27
N PRO A 370 -0.09 -1.72 -0.40
CA PRO A 370 -0.69 -0.68 -1.24
C PRO A 370 -0.67 0.73 -0.61
N ASN A 371 -0.45 0.87 0.70
CA ASN A 371 -0.64 2.14 1.42
C ASN A 371 0.54 3.14 1.38
N SER A 372 1.49 3.02 0.45
CA SER A 372 2.36 4.15 0.10
C SER A 372 1.52 5.17 -0.67
N GLY A 373 1.29 6.34 -0.06
CA GLY A 373 0.28 7.31 -0.51
C GLY A 373 0.53 7.90 -1.91
N ASP A 374 1.78 7.90 -2.36
CA ASP A 374 2.28 8.37 -3.64
C ASP A 374 2.52 7.23 -4.65
N THR A 375 3.15 6.12 -4.25
CA THR A 375 3.51 5.01 -5.17
C THR A 375 2.51 3.85 -5.24
N GLY A 376 1.61 3.72 -4.27
CA GLY A 376 0.80 2.51 -4.09
C GLY A 376 1.70 1.30 -3.77
N GLY A 377 1.32 0.11 -4.24
CA GLY A 377 2.15 -1.09 -4.06
C GLY A 377 2.15 -2.04 -5.25
N ILE A 378 2.79 -3.19 -5.07
CA ILE A 378 2.57 -4.42 -5.85
C ILE A 378 1.16 -4.95 -5.63
N LEU A 379 0.59 -4.69 -4.45
CA LEU A 379 -0.83 -4.82 -4.20
C LEU A 379 -1.58 -3.52 -4.53
N ASP A 380 -2.88 -3.65 -4.85
CA ASP A 380 -3.85 -2.55 -4.82
C ASP A 380 -4.57 -2.45 -3.46
N ASP A 381 -5.40 -1.43 -3.27
CA ASP A 381 -6.12 -1.18 -2.01
C ASP A 381 -7.09 -2.32 -1.61
N SER A 382 -7.41 -3.22 -2.54
CA SER A 382 -8.20 -4.44 -2.31
C SER A 382 -7.33 -5.69 -2.10
N LEU A 383 -6.01 -5.50 -1.92
CA LEU A 383 -4.98 -6.54 -1.77
C LEU A 383 -4.83 -7.47 -2.98
N ASN A 384 -5.27 -7.04 -4.17
CA ASN A 384 -5.02 -7.78 -5.41
C ASN A 384 -3.65 -7.40 -5.99
N VAL A 385 -2.99 -8.38 -6.62
CA VAL A 385 -1.67 -8.16 -7.23
C VAL A 385 -1.79 -7.40 -8.55
N ARG A 386 -1.13 -6.24 -8.63
CA ARG A 386 -0.95 -5.40 -9.82
C ARG A 386 -0.12 -6.12 -10.90
N GLN A 387 -0.81 -6.84 -11.78
CA GLN A 387 -0.18 -7.65 -12.84
C GLN A 387 0.64 -6.81 -13.84
N ASP A 388 0.29 -5.55 -14.03
CA ASP A 388 1.02 -4.57 -14.83
C ASP A 388 2.39 -4.25 -14.23
N LYS A 389 2.45 -3.93 -12.92
CA LYS A 389 3.72 -3.77 -12.19
C LYS A 389 4.53 -5.08 -12.16
N MET A 390 3.88 -6.23 -11.96
CA MET A 390 4.56 -7.53 -11.99
C MET A 390 5.12 -7.89 -13.38
N ALA A 391 4.47 -7.49 -14.47
CA ALA A 391 4.99 -7.70 -15.83
C ALA A 391 6.27 -6.87 -16.06
N LEU A 392 6.29 -5.62 -15.60
CA LEU A 392 7.47 -4.75 -15.64
C LEU A 392 8.65 -5.36 -14.86
N LEU A 393 8.40 -5.88 -13.65
CA LEU A 393 9.45 -6.54 -12.86
C LEU A 393 9.95 -7.84 -13.50
N LYS A 394 9.07 -8.67 -14.04
CA LYS A 394 9.46 -9.89 -14.76
C LYS A 394 10.28 -9.62 -16.03
N LYS A 395 10.07 -8.45 -16.69
CA LYS A 395 10.94 -7.93 -17.75
C LYS A 395 12.34 -7.62 -17.22
N LEU A 396 12.46 -6.87 -16.13
CA LEU A 396 13.75 -6.56 -15.48
C LEU A 396 14.52 -7.81 -15.05
N TRP A 397 13.82 -8.82 -14.52
CA TRP A 397 14.44 -10.08 -14.07
C TRP A 397 14.87 -11.02 -15.22
N GLY A 398 14.56 -10.69 -16.48
CA GLY A 398 14.82 -11.56 -17.64
C GLY A 398 13.89 -12.78 -17.74
N SER A 399 12.82 -12.83 -16.93
CA SER A 399 11.90 -13.98 -16.83
C SER A 399 10.89 -14.07 -17.99
N SER A 400 10.96 -13.17 -18.97
CA SER A 400 10.06 -13.10 -20.14
C SER A 400 10.48 -14.00 -21.31
N LYS A 401 11.66 -14.64 -21.24
CA LYS A 401 12.09 -15.65 -22.22
C LYS A 401 11.53 -17.02 -21.82
N PRO A 402 10.70 -17.69 -22.64
CA PRO A 402 10.42 -19.10 -22.44
C PRO A 402 11.74 -19.87 -22.48
N ALA A 403 12.02 -20.65 -21.44
CA ALA A 403 13.10 -21.64 -21.53
C ALA A 403 12.81 -22.54 -22.73
N PRO A 404 13.80 -22.86 -23.59
CA PRO A 404 13.58 -23.81 -24.66
C PRO A 404 13.13 -25.13 -24.03
N THR A 405 11.95 -25.62 -24.41
CA THR A 405 11.43 -26.90 -23.95
C THR A 405 12.49 -27.97 -24.24
N PRO A 406 13.01 -28.70 -23.23
CA PRO A 406 13.90 -29.82 -23.49
C PRO A 406 13.17 -30.80 -24.42
N ALA A 407 13.79 -31.15 -25.54
CA ALA A 407 13.21 -32.14 -26.44
C ALA A 407 12.96 -33.44 -25.66
N PRO A 408 11.76 -34.04 -25.73
CA PRO A 408 11.46 -35.22 -24.94
C PRO A 408 12.40 -36.36 -25.32
N ALA A 409 13.09 -36.92 -24.32
CA ALA A 409 13.91 -38.10 -24.53
C ALA A 409 13.03 -39.29 -24.98
N PRO A 410 13.49 -40.12 -25.93
CA PRO A 410 12.69 -41.23 -26.43
C PRO A 410 12.44 -42.24 -25.30
N THR A 411 11.17 -42.44 -24.95
CA THR A 411 10.77 -43.41 -23.93
C THR A 411 10.79 -44.82 -24.52
N PRO A 412 11.41 -45.82 -23.87
CA PRO A 412 11.38 -47.21 -24.34
C PRO A 412 9.96 -47.78 -24.41
N ALA A 413 9.68 -48.62 -25.40
CA ALA A 413 8.38 -49.24 -25.58
C ALA A 413 8.06 -50.21 -24.41
N PRO A 414 6.86 -50.12 -23.78
CA PRO A 414 6.48 -51.01 -22.69
C PRO A 414 6.08 -52.39 -23.19
N THR A 415 6.50 -53.43 -22.46
CA THR A 415 6.05 -54.82 -22.66
C THR A 415 4.61 -54.99 -22.13
N PRO A 416 3.72 -55.79 -22.77
CA PRO A 416 2.33 -55.89 -22.34
C PRO A 416 2.16 -56.59 -20.99
N ALA A 417 1.34 -56.01 -20.11
CA ALA A 417 0.83 -56.63 -18.89
C ALA A 417 -0.67 -56.97 -19.06
N PRO A 418 -1.21 -58.00 -18.38
CA PRO A 418 -2.56 -58.50 -18.63
C PRO A 418 -3.69 -57.57 -18.13
N ALA A 419 -4.86 -57.70 -18.76
CA ALA A 419 -5.98 -56.76 -18.62
C ALA A 419 -6.64 -56.76 -17.21
N PRO A 420 -6.92 -55.58 -16.62
CA PRO A 420 -7.80 -55.45 -15.46
C PRO A 420 -9.29 -55.59 -15.82
N ALA A 421 -10.10 -55.98 -14.85
CA ALA A 421 -11.57 -56.07 -14.95
C ALA A 421 -12.25 -54.69 -15.13
N PRO A 422 -13.47 -54.63 -15.71
CA PRO A 422 -14.12 -53.36 -16.04
C PRO A 422 -14.57 -52.57 -14.79
N LEU A 423 -14.26 -51.27 -14.79
CA LEU A 423 -14.71 -50.30 -13.80
C LEU A 423 -16.14 -49.80 -14.11
N PRO A 424 -16.91 -49.37 -13.08
CA PRO A 424 -18.29 -48.91 -13.27
C PRO A 424 -18.39 -47.59 -14.05
N VAL A 425 -19.51 -47.43 -14.76
CA VAL A 425 -19.83 -46.25 -15.58
C VAL A 425 -19.94 -44.99 -14.71
N PRO A 426 -19.34 -43.85 -15.10
CA PRO A 426 -19.54 -42.58 -14.41
C PRO A 426 -21.00 -42.13 -14.47
N SER A 427 -21.60 -41.84 -13.32
CA SER A 427 -22.93 -41.25 -13.23
C SER A 427 -22.95 -39.83 -13.78
N VAL A 428 -23.89 -39.53 -14.65
CA VAL A 428 -24.18 -38.16 -15.13
C VAL A 428 -24.47 -37.24 -13.93
N PRO A 429 -23.83 -36.06 -13.82
CA PRO A 429 -24.18 -35.08 -12.78
C PRO A 429 -25.64 -34.67 -12.89
N ALA A 430 -26.37 -34.68 -11.77
CA ALA A 430 -27.75 -34.19 -11.74
C ALA A 430 -27.80 -32.69 -12.12
N PRO A 431 -28.87 -32.22 -12.80
CA PRO A 431 -28.99 -30.83 -13.20
C PRO A 431 -29.03 -29.92 -11.97
N THR A 432 -28.13 -28.92 -11.92
CA THR A 432 -28.08 -27.94 -10.84
C THR A 432 -29.36 -27.13 -10.82
N THR A 433 -30.15 -27.21 -9.73
CA THR A 433 -31.37 -26.42 -9.58
C THR A 433 -31.01 -24.94 -9.52
N VAL A 434 -31.51 -24.16 -10.47
CA VAL A 434 -31.41 -22.69 -10.50
C VAL A 434 -32.78 -22.11 -10.20
N THR A 435 -32.87 -21.23 -9.20
CA THR A 435 -34.07 -20.43 -8.93
C THR A 435 -33.83 -19.00 -9.38
N THR A 436 -34.79 -18.41 -10.08
CA THR A 436 -34.67 -17.08 -10.71
C THR A 436 -35.73 -16.14 -10.14
N THR A 437 -35.31 -14.96 -9.69
CA THR A 437 -36.19 -13.84 -9.30
C THR A 437 -36.02 -12.71 -10.32
N ALA A 438 -37.07 -12.40 -11.07
CA ALA A 438 -37.04 -11.32 -12.05
C ALA A 438 -37.00 -9.93 -11.40
N VAL A 439 -36.18 -9.03 -11.95
CA VAL A 439 -36.11 -7.61 -11.61
C VAL A 439 -36.70 -6.79 -12.77
N PHE A 440 -36.26 -7.07 -13.99
CA PHE A 440 -36.81 -6.56 -15.23
C PHE A 440 -36.76 -7.64 -16.31
N ASN A 441 -37.89 -7.93 -16.95
CA ASN A 441 -37.97 -8.81 -18.13
C ASN A 441 -39.21 -8.39 -18.91
N ASP A 442 -39.03 -7.66 -20.02
CA ASP A 442 -40.05 -6.86 -20.75
C ASP A 442 -40.74 -5.74 -19.94
N ALA A 443 -41.04 -5.99 -18.68
CA ALA A 443 -41.57 -5.02 -17.72
C ALA A 443 -40.79 -5.09 -16.41
N MET A 444 -40.90 -4.04 -15.61
CA MET A 444 -40.44 -4.04 -14.22
C MET A 444 -41.26 -5.03 -13.40
N ALA A 445 -40.60 -5.87 -12.59
CA ALA A 445 -41.30 -6.70 -11.63
C ALA A 445 -41.95 -5.82 -10.54
N SER A 446 -43.07 -6.24 -9.96
CA SER A 446 -43.95 -5.39 -9.12
C SER A 446 -43.30 -4.80 -7.87
N GLN A 447 -42.19 -5.38 -7.39
CA GLN A 447 -41.43 -4.91 -6.24
C GLN A 447 -40.24 -3.99 -6.61
N TRP A 448 -40.10 -3.63 -7.89
CA TRP A 448 -38.98 -2.86 -8.40
C TRP A 448 -39.45 -1.65 -9.20
N GLN A 449 -38.69 -0.56 -9.14
CA GLN A 449 -38.88 0.67 -9.91
C GLN A 449 -37.57 1.06 -10.60
N LEU A 450 -37.65 1.60 -11.82
CA LEU A 450 -36.48 2.13 -12.52
C LEU A 450 -36.25 3.60 -12.13
N SER A 451 -35.03 3.92 -11.70
CA SER A 451 -34.58 5.28 -11.40
C SER A 451 -33.36 5.62 -12.25
N GLY A 452 -33.21 6.88 -12.67
CA GLY A 452 -32.01 7.39 -13.33
C GLY A 452 -31.42 8.61 -12.60
N TRP A 453 -30.11 8.79 -12.67
CA TRP A 453 -29.45 10.04 -12.26
C TRP A 453 -28.37 10.41 -13.30
N SER A 454 -28.24 11.72 -13.59
CA SER A 454 -27.35 12.25 -14.62
C SER A 454 -27.40 11.47 -15.94
N SER A 455 -28.59 10.97 -16.27
CA SER A 455 -28.88 10.07 -17.39
C SER A 455 -30.29 10.31 -17.90
N THR A 456 -30.54 9.92 -19.14
CA THR A 456 -31.91 9.66 -19.62
C THR A 456 -32.06 8.15 -19.77
N SER A 457 -33.20 7.62 -19.33
CA SER A 457 -33.49 6.18 -19.42
C SER A 457 -34.94 5.94 -19.80
N SER A 458 -35.19 4.90 -20.58
CA SER A 458 -36.53 4.51 -21.03
C SER A 458 -36.63 3.01 -21.26
N ILE A 459 -37.72 2.41 -20.80
CA ILE A 459 -38.17 1.08 -21.25
C ILE A 459 -38.78 1.28 -22.64
N GLN A 460 -38.31 0.53 -23.64
CA GLN A 460 -38.62 0.79 -25.04
C GLN A 460 -38.44 -0.46 -25.91
N ASN A 461 -39.10 -0.48 -27.08
CA ASN A 461 -39.26 -1.66 -27.93
C ASN A 461 -38.36 -1.69 -29.17
N GLN A 462 -37.40 -0.77 -29.31
CA GLN A 462 -36.44 -0.74 -30.42
C GLN A 462 -35.11 -1.29 -29.94
N TYR A 463 -34.54 -2.28 -30.65
CA TYR A 463 -33.29 -2.92 -30.24
C TYR A 463 -33.40 -3.57 -28.84
N VAL A 464 -34.02 -4.74 -28.81
CA VAL A 464 -34.33 -5.58 -27.62
C VAL A 464 -33.55 -6.89 -27.75
N LYS A 465 -33.16 -7.53 -26.64
CA LYS A 465 -32.46 -8.84 -26.67
C LYS A 465 -33.45 -9.99 -26.79
N SER A 466 -34.48 -9.98 -25.96
CA SER A 466 -35.49 -11.03 -25.89
C SER A 466 -36.84 -10.44 -25.49
N GLY A 467 -37.92 -10.96 -26.08
CA GLY A 467 -39.26 -10.45 -25.80
C GLY A 467 -39.61 -9.22 -26.65
N SER A 468 -40.06 -8.17 -25.98
CA SER A 468 -40.74 -6.99 -26.52
C SER A 468 -40.16 -5.64 -26.07
N SER A 469 -39.42 -5.54 -24.95
CA SER A 469 -38.88 -4.27 -24.44
C SER A 469 -37.57 -4.42 -23.67
N ALA A 470 -36.64 -3.48 -23.87
CA ALA A 470 -35.38 -3.36 -23.14
C ALA A 470 -35.18 -1.94 -22.58
N VAL A 471 -34.37 -1.80 -21.54
CA VAL A 471 -34.03 -0.50 -20.95
C VAL A 471 -32.90 0.14 -21.74
N LYS A 472 -33.19 1.25 -22.44
CA LYS A 472 -32.18 2.12 -23.04
C LYS A 472 -31.73 3.17 -22.02
N VAL A 473 -30.42 3.41 -21.94
CA VAL A 473 -29.82 4.41 -21.05
C VAL A 473 -28.79 5.23 -21.81
N ALA A 474 -28.91 6.55 -21.77
CA ALA A 474 -27.85 7.48 -22.16
C ALA A 474 -27.35 8.19 -20.89
N ALA A 475 -26.17 7.81 -20.42
CA ALA A 475 -25.58 8.27 -19.16
C ALA A 475 -24.48 9.32 -19.41
N GLY A 476 -24.51 10.40 -18.63
CA GLY A 476 -23.38 11.32 -18.51
C GLY A 476 -22.16 10.66 -17.87
N THR A 477 -21.07 11.41 -17.74
CA THR A 477 -19.75 10.97 -17.21
C THR A 477 -19.84 10.24 -15.86
N TRP A 478 -20.76 10.68 -15.00
CA TRP A 478 -21.08 10.08 -13.71
C TRP A 478 -22.57 9.70 -13.57
N GLY A 479 -23.21 9.36 -14.69
CA GLY A 479 -24.63 8.99 -14.75
C GLY A 479 -24.89 7.50 -14.77
N GLY A 480 -26.14 7.10 -14.54
CA GLY A 480 -26.54 5.70 -14.57
C GLY A 480 -28.03 5.47 -14.33
N ILE A 481 -28.38 4.21 -14.15
CA ILE A 481 -29.70 3.77 -13.67
C ILE A 481 -29.56 2.90 -12.42
N SER A 482 -30.61 2.86 -11.62
CA SER A 482 -30.79 1.83 -10.60
C SER A 482 -32.17 1.20 -10.71
N PHE A 483 -32.19 -0.12 -10.62
CA PHE A 483 -33.38 -0.88 -10.28
C PHE A 483 -33.51 -0.79 -8.76
N ASP A 484 -34.54 -0.09 -8.29
CA ASP A 484 -34.81 0.20 -6.89
C ASP A 484 -35.87 -0.77 -6.36
N SER A 485 -35.54 -1.56 -5.34
CA SER A 485 -36.43 -2.51 -4.65
C SER A 485 -37.42 -1.74 -3.77
N ARG A 486 -38.43 -1.15 -4.42
CA ARG A 486 -39.56 -0.43 -3.81
C ARG A 486 -40.83 -0.61 -4.63
N ASP A 487 -41.97 -0.45 -3.99
CA ASP A 487 -43.26 -0.40 -4.68
C ASP A 487 -43.57 1.00 -5.26
N VAL A 488 -44.72 1.12 -5.94
CA VAL A 488 -45.23 2.38 -6.51
C VAL A 488 -45.56 3.45 -5.47
N ASN A 489 -45.67 3.09 -4.18
CA ASN A 489 -45.92 3.99 -3.06
C ASN A 489 -44.61 4.39 -2.35
N TRP A 490 -43.46 4.15 -2.98
CA TRP A 490 -42.12 4.43 -2.46
C TRP A 490 -41.72 3.61 -1.21
N LYS A 491 -42.43 2.52 -0.91
CA LYS A 491 -42.06 1.64 0.21
C LYS A 491 -40.91 0.72 -0.20
N TRP A 492 -39.74 0.94 0.40
CA TRP A 492 -38.56 0.11 0.20
C TRP A 492 -38.73 -1.30 0.78
N THR A 493 -38.16 -2.29 0.08
CA THR A 493 -38.09 -3.69 0.51
C THR A 493 -36.63 -4.14 0.45
N ASP A 494 -36.11 -4.65 1.57
CA ASP A 494 -34.78 -5.26 1.62
C ASP A 494 -34.75 -6.58 0.86
N GLN A 495 -33.75 -6.76 -0.01
CA GLN A 495 -33.45 -8.01 -0.70
C GLN A 495 -32.41 -8.80 0.12
N PRO A 496 -32.79 -9.90 0.79
CA PRO A 496 -31.85 -10.66 1.61
C PRO A 496 -30.85 -11.40 0.70
N ALA A 497 -29.57 -11.04 0.78
CA ALA A 497 -28.58 -11.56 -0.17
C ALA A 497 -28.32 -13.07 -0.04
N ASN A 498 -28.62 -13.68 1.10
CA ASN A 498 -28.57 -15.14 1.30
C ASN A 498 -29.61 -15.92 0.47
N LEU A 499 -30.58 -15.25 -0.15
CA LEU A 499 -31.50 -15.85 -1.12
C LEU A 499 -30.91 -15.95 -2.52
N TYR A 500 -29.79 -15.29 -2.78
CA TYR A 500 -29.23 -15.11 -4.11
C TYR A 500 -27.74 -15.47 -4.15
N THR A 501 -27.22 -15.72 -5.34
CA THR A 501 -25.83 -16.12 -5.59
C THR A 501 -25.20 -15.32 -6.73
N HIS A 502 -26.00 -14.93 -7.74
CA HIS A 502 -25.57 -14.17 -8.91
C HIS A 502 -26.61 -13.11 -9.28
N LEU A 503 -26.16 -12.04 -9.91
CA LEU A 503 -26.96 -11.14 -10.73
C LEU A 503 -26.75 -11.53 -12.20
N SER A 504 -27.83 -11.74 -12.93
CA SER A 504 -27.86 -12.08 -14.37
C SER A 504 -28.51 -10.94 -15.15
N PHE A 505 -27.98 -10.59 -16.31
CA PHE A 505 -28.58 -9.64 -17.25
C PHE A 505 -27.97 -9.77 -18.64
N ASP A 506 -28.68 -9.25 -19.64
CA ASP A 506 -28.15 -9.02 -20.98
C ASP A 506 -27.81 -7.53 -21.17
N VAL A 507 -26.66 -7.23 -21.79
CA VAL A 507 -26.16 -5.86 -22.00
C VAL A 507 -25.66 -5.64 -23.43
N SER A 508 -25.85 -4.43 -23.94
CA SER A 508 -25.33 -4.02 -25.25
C SER A 508 -24.97 -2.54 -25.31
N ALA A 509 -24.00 -2.19 -26.17
CA ALA A 509 -23.71 -0.80 -26.54
C ALA A 509 -24.66 -0.25 -27.63
N GLY A 510 -25.47 -1.10 -28.26
CA GLY A 510 -26.28 -0.72 -29.42
C GLY A 510 -25.44 -0.45 -30.68
N PRO A 511 -25.90 0.40 -31.61
CA PRO A 511 -25.27 0.58 -32.91
C PRO A 511 -23.94 1.34 -32.89
N VAL A 512 -23.61 2.04 -31.79
CA VAL A 512 -22.38 2.81 -31.65
C VAL A 512 -21.74 2.48 -30.31
N VAL A 513 -20.55 1.86 -30.35
CA VAL A 513 -19.78 1.55 -29.14
C VAL A 513 -19.12 2.82 -28.62
N GLY A 514 -19.67 3.40 -27.56
CA GLY A 514 -19.08 4.56 -26.89
C GLY A 514 -17.73 4.21 -26.25
N ALA A 515 -16.74 5.10 -26.33
CA ALA A 515 -15.39 4.88 -25.78
C ALA A 515 -15.37 4.56 -24.28
N ALA A 516 -16.40 4.96 -23.54
CA ALA A 516 -16.59 4.69 -22.12
C ALA A 516 -17.32 3.37 -21.81
N MET A 517 -17.73 2.56 -22.80
CA MET A 517 -18.52 1.34 -22.55
C MET A 517 -17.80 0.32 -21.65
N SER A 518 -16.48 0.20 -21.78
CA SER A 518 -15.63 -0.64 -20.90
C SER A 518 -15.57 -0.15 -19.44
N SER A 519 -16.01 1.08 -19.19
CA SER A 519 -16.03 1.75 -17.88
C SER A 519 -17.37 1.64 -17.17
N LEU A 520 -18.38 1.02 -17.79
CA LEU A 520 -19.66 0.71 -17.15
C LEU A 520 -19.43 -0.23 -15.96
N GLN A 521 -19.96 0.13 -14.80
CA GLN A 521 -19.89 -0.63 -13.56
C GLN A 521 -21.29 -1.09 -13.15
N VAL A 522 -21.37 -2.29 -12.58
CA VAL A 522 -22.58 -2.83 -11.96
C VAL A 522 -22.31 -2.95 -10.46
N GLY A 523 -23.26 -2.57 -9.61
CA GLY A 523 -23.08 -2.55 -8.16
C GLY A 523 -24.38 -2.62 -7.37
N LEU A 524 -24.27 -2.65 -6.05
CA LEU A 524 -25.40 -2.57 -5.13
C LEU A 524 -25.25 -1.33 -4.23
N ASP A 525 -26.28 -0.97 -3.46
CA ASP A 525 -26.26 0.16 -2.52
C ASP A 525 -25.54 -0.13 -1.18
N LEU A 526 -24.37 -0.77 -1.27
CA LEU A 526 -23.59 -1.26 -0.11
C LEU A 526 -22.31 -0.43 0.17
N GLY A 527 -22.16 0.72 -0.49
CA GLY A 527 -21.02 1.63 -0.34
C GLY A 527 -20.11 1.69 -1.56
N TRP A 528 -19.09 2.55 -1.50
CA TRP A 528 -18.13 2.73 -2.59
C TRP A 528 -17.09 1.60 -2.65
N GLY A 529 -16.73 1.18 -3.87
CA GLY A 529 -15.66 0.20 -4.12
C GLY A 529 -16.15 -1.24 -4.39
N LEU A 530 -17.39 -1.59 -4.03
CA LEU A 530 -17.97 -2.92 -4.24
C LEU A 530 -18.77 -3.01 -5.56
N SER A 531 -18.13 -2.67 -6.68
CA SER A 531 -18.74 -2.73 -8.01
C SER A 531 -17.96 -3.64 -8.97
N ALA A 532 -18.70 -4.38 -9.79
CA ALA A 532 -18.16 -5.21 -10.86
C ALA A 532 -18.02 -4.36 -12.15
N LYS A 533 -16.80 -4.24 -12.67
CA LYS A 533 -16.56 -3.63 -13.99
C LYS A 533 -17.09 -4.55 -15.09
N ILE A 534 -17.88 -4.03 -16.02
CA ILE A 534 -18.45 -4.86 -17.10
C ILE A 534 -17.36 -5.46 -18.00
N SER A 535 -16.23 -4.77 -18.14
CA SER A 535 -15.06 -5.19 -18.92
C SER A 535 -14.40 -6.48 -18.41
N ASN A 536 -14.66 -6.89 -17.16
CA ASN A 536 -14.22 -8.19 -16.64
C ASN A 536 -15.04 -9.37 -17.22
N TYR A 537 -16.24 -9.10 -17.73
CA TYR A 537 -17.19 -10.09 -18.25
C TYR A 537 -17.38 -9.95 -19.78
N VAL A 538 -17.27 -8.72 -20.30
CA VAL A 538 -17.32 -8.39 -21.72
C VAL A 538 -16.08 -7.55 -22.07
N PRO A 539 -14.94 -8.19 -22.39
CA PRO A 539 -13.66 -7.49 -22.58
C PRO A 539 -13.66 -6.51 -23.75
N THR A 540 -14.48 -6.76 -24.79
CA THR A 540 -14.70 -5.85 -25.91
C THR A 540 -16.18 -5.88 -26.31
N PHE A 541 -16.74 -4.70 -26.59
CA PHE A 541 -18.09 -4.57 -27.13
C PHE A 541 -18.03 -4.36 -28.64
N ALA A 542 -18.79 -5.15 -29.38
CA ALA A 542 -19.08 -4.92 -30.79
C ALA A 542 -20.41 -4.16 -30.96
N ALA A 543 -20.51 -3.37 -32.04
CA ALA A 543 -21.75 -2.70 -32.40
C ALA A 543 -22.86 -3.74 -32.69
N ASN A 544 -24.10 -3.39 -32.37
CA ASN A 544 -25.30 -4.21 -32.56
C ASN A 544 -25.22 -5.63 -31.94
N THR A 545 -24.35 -5.83 -30.94
CA THR A 545 -24.14 -7.14 -30.29
C THR A 545 -24.60 -7.10 -28.83
N TRP A 546 -25.34 -8.12 -28.41
CA TRP A 546 -25.80 -8.33 -27.04
C TRP A 546 -24.96 -9.41 -26.34
N TYR A 547 -24.60 -9.14 -25.10
CA TYR A 547 -23.78 -10.02 -24.26
C TYR A 547 -24.56 -10.40 -23.00
N HIS A 548 -24.65 -11.70 -22.74
CA HIS A 548 -25.20 -12.21 -21.50
C HIS A 548 -24.12 -12.20 -20.41
N VAL A 549 -24.45 -11.69 -19.22
CA VAL A 549 -23.50 -11.48 -18.12
C VAL A 549 -24.10 -12.01 -16.82
N GLU A 550 -23.37 -12.91 -16.15
CA GLU A 550 -23.64 -13.34 -14.79
C GLU A 550 -22.51 -12.88 -13.86
N ILE A 551 -22.86 -12.08 -12.85
CA ILE A 551 -21.94 -11.53 -11.85
C ILE A 551 -22.21 -12.25 -10.52
N PRO A 552 -21.26 -13.01 -9.94
CA PRO A 552 -21.42 -13.57 -8.62
C PRO A 552 -21.65 -12.44 -7.60
N LEU A 553 -22.69 -12.54 -6.77
CA LEU A 553 -23.01 -11.49 -5.80
C LEU A 553 -21.88 -11.30 -4.78
N SER A 554 -21.04 -12.30 -4.54
CA SER A 554 -19.82 -12.16 -3.73
C SER A 554 -18.85 -11.09 -4.25
N VAL A 555 -18.91 -10.69 -5.52
CA VAL A 555 -18.09 -9.61 -6.10
C VAL A 555 -18.56 -8.22 -5.66
N MET A 556 -19.88 -8.05 -5.46
CA MET A 556 -20.51 -6.75 -5.10
C MET A 556 -21.04 -6.73 -3.66
N ASN A 557 -21.06 -7.90 -3.01
CA ASN A 557 -21.63 -8.16 -1.69
C ASN A 557 -20.94 -9.36 -1.00
N PRO A 558 -19.62 -9.28 -0.75
CA PRO A 558 -18.84 -10.39 -0.17
C PRO A 558 -19.26 -10.77 1.26
N LYS A 559 -20.11 -9.97 1.91
CA LYS A 559 -20.58 -10.17 3.29
C LYS A 559 -22.06 -10.60 3.38
N GLY A 560 -22.77 -10.76 2.25
CA GLY A 560 -24.15 -11.24 2.25
C GLY A 560 -25.16 -10.27 2.91
N VAL A 561 -24.88 -8.97 2.88
CA VAL A 561 -25.73 -7.92 3.46
C VAL A 561 -26.98 -7.72 2.61
N ALA A 562 -28.13 -7.42 3.23
CA ALA A 562 -29.31 -7.08 2.46
C ALA A 562 -29.11 -5.78 1.65
N PHE A 563 -29.66 -5.72 0.44
CA PHE A 563 -29.52 -4.59 -0.48
C PHE A 563 -30.89 -4.12 -0.98
N ARG A 564 -30.98 -2.90 -1.51
CA ARG A 564 -32.23 -2.34 -2.07
C ARG A 564 -32.07 -1.82 -3.49
N LYS A 565 -30.86 -1.79 -4.05
CA LYS A 565 -30.61 -1.32 -5.42
C LYS A 565 -29.69 -2.23 -6.20
N ILE A 566 -29.97 -2.37 -7.48
CA ILE A 566 -29.03 -2.87 -8.50
C ILE A 566 -28.70 -1.69 -9.40
N ILE A 567 -27.43 -1.30 -9.47
CA ILE A 567 -26.96 -0.02 -10.00
C ILE A 567 -26.12 -0.30 -11.26
N PHE A 568 -26.42 0.37 -12.36
CA PHE A 568 -25.60 0.37 -13.59
C PHE A 568 -25.11 1.80 -13.85
N GLN A 569 -23.80 2.02 -13.73
CA GLN A 569 -23.20 3.34 -13.65
C GLN A 569 -22.04 3.53 -14.63
N ASN A 570 -22.07 4.64 -15.37
CA ASN A 570 -20.88 5.19 -16.02
C ASN A 570 -20.00 5.87 -14.96
N ASN A 571 -18.73 5.52 -14.95
CA ASN A 571 -17.72 6.13 -14.08
C ASN A 571 -16.48 6.47 -14.91
N SER A 572 -16.61 7.46 -15.80
CA SER A 572 -15.57 7.82 -16.77
C SER A 572 -15.62 9.29 -17.20
N THR A 573 -14.65 9.73 -17.99
CA THR A 573 -14.57 11.11 -18.51
C THR A 573 -15.45 11.38 -19.74
N SER A 574 -16.21 10.39 -20.24
CA SER A 574 -17.08 10.54 -21.42
C SER A 574 -18.48 9.99 -21.15
N ALA A 575 -19.50 10.55 -21.83
CA ALA A 575 -20.84 9.97 -21.81
C ALA A 575 -20.87 8.62 -22.54
N LEU A 576 -21.80 7.73 -22.17
CA LEU A 576 -22.01 6.46 -22.86
C LEU A 576 -23.50 6.13 -22.99
N THR A 577 -23.87 5.47 -24.08
CA THR A 577 -25.19 4.87 -24.26
C THR A 577 -25.08 3.36 -24.14
N PHE A 578 -25.98 2.74 -23.38
CA PHE A 578 -26.06 1.30 -23.19
C PHE A 578 -27.51 0.84 -23.12
N TYR A 579 -27.72 -0.45 -23.32
CA TYR A 579 -29.00 -1.13 -23.25
C TYR A 579 -28.86 -2.29 -22.28
N VAL A 580 -29.86 -2.47 -21.41
CA VAL A 580 -29.94 -3.61 -20.47
C VAL A 580 -31.28 -4.29 -20.67
N ASP A 581 -31.26 -5.62 -20.66
CA ASP A 581 -32.43 -6.48 -20.79
C ASP A 581 -32.32 -7.64 -19.80
N LYS A 582 -33.45 -8.29 -19.51
CA LYS A 582 -33.56 -9.52 -18.71
C LYS A 582 -32.73 -9.53 -17.40
N VAL A 583 -32.94 -8.52 -16.54
CA VAL A 583 -32.26 -8.41 -15.23
C VAL A 583 -32.92 -9.35 -14.22
N GLU A 584 -32.12 -10.25 -13.66
CA GLU A 584 -32.56 -11.38 -12.83
C GLU A 584 -31.59 -11.64 -11.66
N LEU A 585 -32.11 -12.00 -10.48
CA LEU A 585 -31.33 -12.50 -9.36
C LEU A 585 -31.43 -14.02 -9.30
N LEU A 586 -30.28 -14.72 -9.25
CA LEU A 586 -30.22 -16.19 -9.35
C LEU A 586 -29.74 -16.83 -8.06
N LYS A 587 -30.39 -17.93 -7.65
CA LYS A 587 -29.90 -18.86 -6.62
C LYS A 587 -29.46 -20.17 -7.26
N ARG A 588 -28.19 -20.55 -7.10
CA ARG A 588 -27.64 -21.84 -7.55
C ARG A 588 -27.30 -22.72 -6.34
N GLY A 589 -27.64 -24.00 -6.40
CA GLY A 589 -27.29 -24.98 -5.36
C GLY A 589 -25.79 -25.30 -5.34
N ALA A 590 -25.22 -25.53 -4.16
CA ALA A 590 -23.82 -25.93 -4.01
C ALA A 590 -23.63 -27.43 -4.32
N THR A 591 -22.59 -27.77 -5.08
CA THR A 591 -22.13 -29.16 -5.24
C THR A 591 -21.43 -29.63 -3.96
N SER A 592 -21.89 -30.73 -3.38
CA SER A 592 -21.36 -31.27 -2.14
C SER A 592 -20.03 -32.02 -2.31
N THR A 593 -18.97 -31.50 -1.69
CA THR A 593 -17.73 -32.25 -1.44
C THR A 593 -17.87 -33.01 -0.11
N PRO A 594 -17.52 -34.32 -0.02
CA PRO A 594 -17.75 -35.10 1.20
C PRO A 594 -16.84 -34.69 2.37
N THR A 595 -17.41 -34.68 3.57
CA THR A 595 -16.78 -34.26 4.83
C THR A 595 -15.91 -35.37 5.43
N PRO A 596 -14.71 -35.08 5.99
CA PRO A 596 -13.94 -36.04 6.76
C PRO A 596 -14.52 -36.28 8.17
N THR A 597 -14.40 -37.51 8.65
CA THR A 597 -14.91 -38.00 9.95
C THR A 597 -14.24 -37.33 11.16
N PRO A 598 -14.97 -37.02 12.25
CA PRO A 598 -14.40 -36.33 13.41
C PRO A 598 -13.54 -37.23 14.33
N ALA A 599 -12.52 -36.64 14.94
CA ALA A 599 -11.70 -37.23 16.00
C ALA A 599 -12.29 -36.93 17.41
N PRO A 600 -12.00 -37.74 18.45
CA PRO A 600 -12.74 -37.70 19.73
C PRO A 600 -12.37 -36.53 20.66
N THR A 601 -13.35 -36.18 21.50
CA THR A 601 -13.37 -35.01 22.41
C THR A 601 -12.50 -35.20 23.67
N PRO A 602 -11.73 -34.17 24.10
CA PRO A 602 -11.19 -34.09 25.47
C PRO A 602 -12.15 -33.36 26.45
N THR A 603 -12.21 -33.87 27.67
CA THR A 603 -13.00 -33.40 28.83
C THR A 603 -12.66 -31.96 29.27
N PRO A 604 -13.64 -31.16 29.78
CA PRO A 604 -13.40 -29.75 30.12
C PRO A 604 -12.53 -29.53 31.38
N ALA A 605 -11.73 -28.46 31.33
CA ALA A 605 -10.99 -27.88 32.47
C ALA A 605 -11.73 -26.64 33.03
N PRO A 606 -11.49 -26.23 34.30
CA PRO A 606 -12.42 -25.38 35.04
C PRO A 606 -12.36 -23.89 34.67
N THR A 607 -13.52 -23.23 34.88
CA THR A 607 -13.77 -21.81 34.60
C THR A 607 -12.87 -20.86 35.43
N PRO A 608 -12.25 -19.82 34.82
CA PRO A 608 -11.59 -18.77 35.58
C PRO A 608 -12.59 -17.83 36.27
N VAL A 609 -12.25 -17.40 37.47
CA VAL A 609 -13.01 -16.41 38.27
C VAL A 609 -12.85 -15.00 37.65
N PRO A 610 -13.89 -14.12 37.66
CA PRO A 610 -13.77 -12.79 37.07
C PRO A 610 -12.78 -11.90 37.84
N SER A 611 -11.88 -11.24 37.11
CA SER A 611 -11.04 -10.16 37.65
C SER A 611 -11.82 -8.85 37.67
N THR A 612 -11.99 -8.24 38.84
CA THR A 612 -12.63 -6.93 39.00
C THR A 612 -11.60 -5.81 38.83
N THR A 613 -11.37 -5.37 37.59
CA THR A 613 -10.75 -4.07 37.30
C THR A 613 -11.60 -3.39 36.23
N PRO A 614 -12.23 -2.23 36.51
CA PRO A 614 -13.11 -1.58 35.55
C PRO A 614 -12.29 -0.84 34.49
N THR A 615 -11.82 -1.55 33.48
CA THR A 615 -11.53 -0.94 32.19
C THR A 615 -12.88 -0.71 31.51
N THR A 616 -13.25 0.56 31.29
CA THR A 616 -14.49 0.92 30.59
C THR A 616 -14.37 0.59 29.10
N SER A 617 -14.47 -0.69 28.74
CA SER A 617 -14.65 -1.11 27.34
C SER A 617 -15.89 -0.44 26.75
N LEU A 618 -15.80 0.04 25.51
CA LEU A 618 -16.94 0.61 24.80
C LEU A 618 -17.95 -0.48 24.44
N GLN A 619 -18.89 -0.77 25.35
CA GLN A 619 -19.82 -1.91 25.22
C GLN A 619 -20.94 -1.70 24.19
N SER A 620 -21.12 -0.49 23.66
CA SER A 620 -22.03 -0.21 22.55
C SER A 620 -21.65 1.08 21.82
N CYS A 621 -22.04 1.20 20.54
CA CYS A 621 -21.96 2.42 19.75
C CYS A 621 -23.28 3.23 19.78
N ALA A 622 -24.07 3.08 20.84
CA ALA A 622 -25.25 3.88 21.06
C ALA A 622 -24.89 5.32 21.48
N ASN A 623 -25.78 6.27 21.16
CA ASN A 623 -25.67 7.68 21.53
C ASN A 623 -24.35 8.32 21.07
N ILE A 624 -23.99 8.10 19.81
CA ILE A 624 -22.94 8.84 19.13
C ILE A 624 -23.48 10.21 18.74
N MET A 625 -22.80 11.30 19.12
CA MET A 625 -23.06 12.64 18.60
C MET A 625 -22.03 13.00 17.51
N PRO A 626 -22.43 13.03 16.23
CA PRO A 626 -21.66 13.72 15.19
C PRO A 626 -21.74 15.24 15.46
N LEU A 627 -20.66 15.85 15.92
CA LEU A 627 -20.59 17.26 16.33
C LEU A 627 -19.62 18.04 15.42
N GLY A 628 -20.06 19.16 14.84
CA GLY A 628 -19.15 19.95 14.01
C GLY A 628 -19.81 20.94 13.06
N ASP A 629 -19.09 21.27 12.00
CA ASP A 629 -19.52 22.26 11.00
C ASP A 629 -20.35 21.65 9.84
N SER A 630 -20.35 22.31 8.68
CA SER A 630 -20.99 21.86 7.43
C SER A 630 -20.51 20.49 6.95
N ILE A 631 -19.32 20.03 7.35
CA ILE A 631 -18.79 18.71 6.98
C ILE A 631 -19.47 17.60 7.80
N THR A 632 -19.79 17.87 9.08
CA THR A 632 -20.59 16.98 9.93
C THR A 632 -22.06 16.97 9.52
N LEU A 633 -22.62 18.11 9.09
CA LEU A 633 -23.93 18.14 8.45
C LEU A 633 -23.92 17.24 7.20
N GLY A 634 -23.04 17.55 6.24
CA GLY A 634 -22.70 16.75 5.08
C GLY A 634 -23.78 16.66 4.01
N VAL A 635 -23.38 16.69 2.74
CA VAL A 635 -24.30 16.40 1.62
C VAL A 635 -24.73 14.94 1.69
N ASN A 636 -26.04 14.66 1.78
CA ASN A 636 -26.59 13.34 2.12
C ASN A 636 -25.98 12.73 3.41
N GLY A 637 -25.62 13.56 4.39
CA GLY A 637 -25.06 13.15 5.68
C GLY A 637 -23.54 12.97 5.71
N GLY A 638 -22.84 13.14 4.58
CA GLY A 638 -21.37 13.12 4.54
C GLY A 638 -20.77 11.83 5.12
N TYR A 639 -19.79 11.97 6.02
CA TYR A 639 -19.10 10.83 6.62
C TYR A 639 -20.04 9.96 7.48
N ARG A 640 -21.12 10.52 8.02
CA ARG A 640 -22.07 9.82 8.90
C ARG A 640 -22.66 8.59 8.23
N ASN A 641 -22.88 8.62 6.91
CA ASN A 641 -23.43 7.47 6.18
C ASN A 641 -22.47 6.27 6.19
N ASN A 642 -21.19 6.51 5.90
CA ASN A 642 -20.17 5.46 5.85
C ASN A 642 -19.86 4.94 7.26
N LEU A 643 -19.81 5.83 8.26
CA LEU A 643 -19.59 5.44 9.64
C LEU A 643 -20.77 4.63 10.19
N TYR A 644 -22.00 5.08 10.00
CA TYR A 644 -23.21 4.35 10.42
C TYR A 644 -23.23 2.94 9.80
N THR A 645 -23.00 2.86 8.49
CA THR A 645 -22.96 1.59 7.77
C THR A 645 -21.82 0.69 8.29
N GLY A 646 -20.63 1.23 8.51
CA GLY A 646 -19.49 0.48 9.05
C GLY A 646 -19.71 -0.01 10.49
N LEU A 647 -20.36 0.78 11.35
CA LEU A 647 -20.68 0.36 12.72
C LEU A 647 -21.80 -0.67 12.76
N GLN A 648 -22.80 -0.60 11.87
CA GLN A 648 -23.77 -1.68 11.68
C GLN A 648 -23.09 -2.97 11.16
N GLN A 649 -22.16 -2.86 10.21
CA GLN A 649 -21.39 -4.01 9.70
C GLN A 649 -20.55 -4.73 10.77
N ASN A 650 -20.23 -4.06 11.88
CA ASN A 650 -19.49 -4.61 13.02
C ASN A 650 -20.39 -4.97 14.22
N ASN A 651 -21.73 -5.00 14.04
CA ASN A 651 -22.72 -5.31 15.07
C ASN A 651 -22.65 -4.42 16.34
N CYS A 652 -22.12 -3.19 16.24
CA CYS A 652 -21.89 -2.36 17.42
C CYS A 652 -23.15 -1.68 18.01
N GLY A 653 -24.32 -1.86 17.38
CA GLY A 653 -25.58 -1.24 17.83
C GLY A 653 -25.54 0.28 17.76
N VAL A 654 -25.41 0.84 16.55
CA VAL A 654 -25.25 2.29 16.35
C VAL A 654 -26.56 3.05 16.40
N SER A 655 -26.59 4.10 17.22
CA SER A 655 -27.54 5.21 17.13
C SER A 655 -26.81 6.54 17.14
N TYR A 656 -27.29 7.49 16.34
CA TYR A 656 -26.89 8.88 16.43
C TYR A 656 -27.82 9.65 17.39
N VAL A 657 -27.27 10.70 17.98
CA VAL A 657 -28.00 11.67 18.79
C VAL A 657 -27.52 13.08 18.46
N GLY A 658 -28.43 14.03 18.59
CA GLY A 658 -28.20 15.44 18.29
C GLY A 658 -29.52 16.19 18.41
N THR A 659 -29.46 17.52 18.48
CA THR A 659 -30.66 18.36 18.49
C THR A 659 -31.17 18.69 17.08
N LEU A 660 -30.40 18.32 16.04
CA LEU A 660 -30.79 18.42 14.64
C LEU A 660 -31.02 17.02 14.04
N SER A 661 -31.88 16.97 13.01
CA SER A 661 -32.20 15.74 12.28
C SER A 661 -32.43 16.05 10.79
N ASP A 662 -31.74 15.36 9.89
CA ASP A 662 -31.84 15.58 8.43
C ASP A 662 -32.65 14.46 7.76
N GLN A 663 -33.96 14.66 7.62
CA GLN A 663 -34.87 13.71 6.97
C GLN A 663 -34.50 13.34 5.53
N TRP A 664 -33.78 14.20 4.80
CA TRP A 664 -33.43 14.01 3.38
C TRP A 664 -32.09 13.27 3.20
N THR A 665 -31.37 13.04 4.29
CA THR A 665 -30.11 12.30 4.28
C THR A 665 -30.27 10.84 3.87
N ARG A 666 -29.19 10.23 3.36
CA ARG A 666 -29.15 8.80 3.03
C ARG A 666 -28.78 7.90 4.21
N VAL A 667 -28.17 8.49 5.25
CA VAL A 667 -27.96 7.83 6.55
C VAL A 667 -29.31 7.28 7.05
N ALA A 668 -29.33 6.06 7.58
CA ALA A 668 -30.57 5.47 8.09
C ALA A 668 -31.05 6.20 9.36
N ASP A 669 -30.12 6.45 10.28
CA ASP A 669 -30.32 7.33 11.44
C ASP A 669 -30.10 8.79 11.03
N LYS A 670 -31.01 9.66 11.44
CA LYS A 670 -31.16 11.01 10.91
C LYS A 670 -30.47 12.07 11.76
N ASP A 671 -30.17 11.76 13.02
CA ASP A 671 -29.79 12.75 14.03
C ASP A 671 -28.33 13.18 13.91
N HIS A 672 -28.04 14.43 14.29
CA HIS A 672 -26.69 15.03 14.30
C HIS A 672 -26.63 16.35 15.07
N GLU A 673 -25.41 16.83 15.29
CA GLU A 673 -25.08 18.16 15.79
C GLU A 673 -24.07 18.87 14.84
N GLY A 674 -24.27 18.68 13.53
CA GLY A 674 -23.55 19.39 12.46
C GLY A 674 -24.21 20.70 12.03
N HIS A 675 -23.48 21.81 12.10
CA HIS A 675 -23.97 23.18 11.88
C HIS A 675 -23.21 23.88 10.75
N ALA A 676 -23.88 24.16 9.62
CA ALA A 676 -23.23 24.81 8.48
C ALA A 676 -22.73 26.23 8.82
N GLY A 677 -21.46 26.51 8.51
CA GLY A 677 -20.83 27.82 8.73
C GLY A 677 -20.35 28.12 10.15
N PHE A 678 -20.55 27.20 11.11
CA PHE A 678 -20.11 27.41 12.50
C PHE A 678 -18.58 27.26 12.64
N ASN A 679 -17.97 28.10 13.47
CA ASN A 679 -16.59 28.00 13.92
C ASN A 679 -16.51 27.37 15.33
N ILE A 680 -15.29 27.15 15.85
CA ILE A 680 -15.08 26.58 17.19
C ILE A 680 -15.85 27.34 18.29
N GLY A 681 -15.85 28.68 18.23
CA GLY A 681 -16.54 29.55 19.19
C GLY A 681 -18.07 29.44 19.13
N ASN A 682 -18.65 29.20 17.96
CA ASN A 682 -20.09 28.97 17.82
C ASN A 682 -20.51 27.63 18.44
N ILE A 683 -19.71 26.57 18.26
CA ILE A 683 -19.93 25.27 18.90
C ILE A 683 -19.80 25.41 20.43
N ALA A 684 -18.70 25.99 20.93
CA ALA A 684 -18.45 26.17 22.37
C ALA A 684 -19.57 26.93 23.09
N SER A 685 -20.14 27.96 22.44
CA SER A 685 -21.27 28.74 23.00
C SER A 685 -22.54 27.93 23.25
N ASN A 686 -22.74 26.79 22.57
CA ASN A 686 -23.98 26.03 22.61
C ASN A 686 -23.82 24.59 23.14
N VAL A 687 -22.62 24.02 23.06
CA VAL A 687 -22.39 22.58 23.22
C VAL A 687 -22.89 22.01 24.55
N ASN A 688 -22.80 22.77 25.65
CA ASN A 688 -23.31 22.35 26.96
C ASN A 688 -24.82 22.06 26.93
N ALA A 689 -25.60 22.84 26.19
CA ALA A 689 -27.05 22.64 26.07
C ALA A 689 -27.33 21.37 25.25
N TRP A 690 -26.66 21.20 24.12
CA TRP A 690 -26.81 20.03 23.24
C TRP A 690 -26.42 18.73 23.95
N THR A 691 -25.27 18.68 24.61
CA THR A 691 -24.83 17.49 25.36
C THR A 691 -25.69 17.21 26.59
N SER A 692 -26.32 18.23 27.17
CA SER A 692 -27.29 18.05 28.26
C SER A 692 -28.61 17.47 27.76
N ALA A 693 -29.09 17.92 26.60
CA ALA A 693 -30.35 17.46 26.01
C ALA A 693 -30.26 16.02 25.46
N THR A 694 -29.11 15.66 24.85
CA THR A 694 -28.94 14.41 24.08
C THR A 694 -28.11 13.35 24.78
N GLN A 695 -27.42 13.70 25.88
CA GLN A 695 -26.69 12.80 26.75
C GLN A 695 -25.74 11.82 26.00
N PRO A 696 -24.88 12.28 25.07
CA PRO A 696 -24.07 11.38 24.26
C PRO A 696 -23.09 10.55 25.10
N ASN A 697 -22.83 9.33 24.65
CA ASN A 697 -21.81 8.42 25.19
C ASN A 697 -20.52 8.46 24.35
N ILE A 698 -20.63 8.88 23.09
CA ILE A 698 -19.52 9.08 22.17
C ILE A 698 -19.75 10.43 21.46
N ILE A 699 -18.70 11.22 21.28
CA ILE A 699 -18.74 12.50 20.58
C ILE A 699 -17.70 12.45 19.47
N LEU A 700 -18.10 12.75 18.24
CA LEU A 700 -17.22 12.84 17.08
C LEU A 700 -17.07 14.31 16.72
N LEU A 701 -15.97 14.93 17.16
CA LEU A 701 -15.72 16.34 16.97
C LEU A 701 -14.96 16.59 15.66
N MET A 702 -15.58 17.30 14.73
CA MET A 702 -14.98 17.75 13.48
C MET A 702 -15.29 19.24 13.26
N ILE A 703 -14.38 20.11 13.71
CA ILE A 703 -14.53 21.57 13.72
C ILE A 703 -13.17 22.25 13.48
N GLY A 704 -13.17 23.53 13.12
CA GLY A 704 -11.95 24.31 12.86
C GLY A 704 -11.76 24.68 11.39
N THR A 705 -12.50 24.06 10.47
CA THR A 705 -12.42 24.37 9.03
C THR A 705 -12.72 25.83 8.75
N ASN A 706 -13.82 26.35 9.32
CA ASN A 706 -14.25 27.74 9.16
C ASN A 706 -13.33 28.73 9.89
N ASP A 707 -12.66 28.31 10.97
CA ASP A 707 -11.65 29.10 11.69
C ASP A 707 -10.38 29.33 10.83
N THR A 708 -10.06 28.39 9.92
CA THR A 708 -8.89 28.48 9.01
C THR A 708 -9.20 29.12 7.64
N ALA A 709 -10.41 29.65 7.43
CA ALA A 709 -10.85 30.15 6.13
C ALA A 709 -10.33 31.55 5.79
N TRP A 710 -10.37 31.93 4.51
CA TRP A 710 -9.86 33.21 3.99
C TRP A 710 -10.58 34.47 4.49
N TRP A 711 -11.70 34.31 5.19
CA TRP A 711 -12.47 35.39 5.82
C TRP A 711 -12.20 35.56 7.32
N THR A 712 -11.32 34.74 7.92
CA THR A 712 -10.86 34.91 9.31
C THR A 712 -9.47 35.52 9.36
N ALA A 713 -9.15 36.20 10.47
CA ALA A 713 -7.86 36.87 10.70
C ALA A 713 -7.09 36.21 11.87
N GLU A 714 -7.22 34.89 11.99
CA GLU A 714 -6.83 34.13 13.19
C GLU A 714 -5.62 33.23 12.91
N ASN A 715 -4.73 33.09 13.90
CA ASN A 715 -3.52 32.28 13.78
C ASN A 715 -3.68 30.87 14.38
N ALA A 716 -2.79 29.95 14.00
CA ALA A 716 -2.82 28.56 14.43
C ALA A 716 -2.92 28.39 15.96
N THR A 717 -2.14 29.15 16.73
CA THR A 717 -2.13 29.09 18.19
C THR A 717 -3.46 29.52 18.81
N GLN A 718 -4.10 30.56 18.28
CA GLN A 718 -5.42 31.01 18.74
C GLN A 718 -6.50 29.94 18.47
N ILE A 719 -6.48 29.34 17.28
CA ILE A 719 -7.44 28.30 16.88
C ILE A 719 -7.24 27.05 17.75
N ALA A 720 -6.00 26.58 17.91
CA ALA A 720 -5.65 25.47 18.82
C ALA A 720 -6.09 25.73 20.27
N THR A 721 -5.87 26.93 20.78
CA THR A 721 -6.26 27.30 22.16
C THR A 721 -7.77 27.16 22.38
N ARG A 722 -8.59 27.64 21.43
CA ARG A 722 -10.05 27.48 21.50
C ARG A 722 -10.50 26.03 21.31
N HIS A 723 -9.80 25.28 20.46
CA HIS A 723 -10.09 23.87 20.22
C HIS A 723 -9.88 23.05 21.50
N ASN A 724 -8.77 23.27 22.21
CA ASN A 724 -8.49 22.62 23.48
C ASN A 724 -9.48 23.03 24.57
N ALA A 725 -9.84 24.32 24.66
CA ALA A 725 -10.89 24.79 25.56
C ALA A 725 -12.26 24.13 25.28
N LEU A 726 -12.62 23.90 24.01
CA LEU A 726 -13.84 23.18 23.63
C LEU A 726 -13.77 21.69 24.04
N ILE A 727 -12.62 21.03 23.90
CA ILE A 727 -12.43 19.64 24.35
C ILE A 727 -12.57 19.55 25.87
N ASP A 728 -11.99 20.48 26.64
CA ASP A 728 -12.10 20.50 28.10
C ASP A 728 -13.53 20.83 28.57
N GLN A 729 -14.23 21.70 27.84
CA GLN A 729 -15.65 21.95 28.05
C GLN A 729 -16.50 20.68 27.80
N LEU A 730 -16.23 19.94 26.72
CA LEU A 730 -16.88 18.67 26.41
C LEU A 730 -16.61 17.59 27.47
N ARG A 731 -15.35 17.46 27.93
CA ARG A 731 -14.97 16.56 29.04
C ARG A 731 -15.71 16.94 30.33
N SER A 732 -15.84 18.22 30.62
CA SER A 732 -16.57 18.72 31.80
C SER A 732 -18.06 18.43 31.72
N ALA A 733 -18.67 18.60 30.54
CA ALA A 733 -20.10 18.34 30.31
C ALA A 733 -20.43 16.84 30.27
N ARG A 734 -19.52 16.00 29.75
CA ARG A 734 -19.69 14.55 29.55
C ARG A 734 -18.45 13.77 30.02
N PRO A 735 -18.19 13.68 31.34
CA PRO A 735 -16.95 13.09 31.88
C PRO A 735 -16.74 11.61 31.57
N ASN A 736 -17.81 10.89 31.20
CA ASN A 736 -17.79 9.47 30.84
C ASN A 736 -17.95 9.22 29.32
N ALA A 737 -17.98 10.26 28.49
CA ALA A 737 -18.11 10.10 27.04
C ALA A 737 -16.75 9.99 26.35
N TRP A 738 -16.69 9.14 25.32
CA TRP A 738 -15.51 9.03 24.46
C TRP A 738 -15.53 10.17 23.44
N ILE A 739 -14.49 11.01 23.43
CA ILE A 739 -14.38 12.13 22.49
C ILE A 739 -13.33 11.76 21.43
N PHE A 740 -13.78 11.54 20.20
CA PHE A 740 -12.94 11.33 19.03
C PHE A 740 -12.82 12.65 18.28
N VAL A 741 -11.59 13.09 18.02
CA VAL A 741 -11.28 14.40 17.45
C VAL A 741 -10.68 14.21 16.06
N ALA A 742 -11.28 14.84 15.05
CA ALA A 742 -10.81 14.76 13.67
C ALA A 742 -9.77 15.87 13.36
N SER A 743 -8.78 15.54 12.53
CA SER A 743 -7.93 16.55 11.89
C SER A 743 -8.74 17.38 10.86
N ILE A 744 -8.42 18.67 10.73
CA ILE A 744 -9.05 19.54 9.73
C ILE A 744 -8.80 18.99 8.31
N PRO A 745 -9.84 18.79 7.46
CA PRO A 745 -9.66 18.24 6.12
C PRO A 745 -8.77 19.10 5.20
N PRO A 746 -7.99 18.49 4.28
CA PRO A 746 -7.14 19.23 3.35
C PRO A 746 -7.96 20.12 2.40
N GLN A 747 -7.65 21.42 2.39
CA GLN A 747 -8.17 22.37 1.39
C GLN A 747 -7.12 22.66 0.32
N SER A 748 -7.51 22.58 -0.96
CA SER A 748 -6.67 22.95 -2.10
C SER A 748 -6.57 24.47 -2.27
N SER A 749 -5.38 24.98 -2.58
CA SER A 749 -5.03 26.41 -2.63
C SER A 749 -5.71 27.27 -3.71
N ALA A 750 -6.57 26.71 -4.56
CA ALA A 750 -7.15 27.42 -5.70
C ALA A 750 -8.03 28.64 -5.32
N ASN A 751 -8.61 28.67 -4.11
CA ASN A 751 -9.51 29.73 -3.63
C ASN A 751 -9.06 30.40 -2.33
N VAL A 752 -7.83 30.16 -1.87
CA VAL A 752 -7.33 30.63 -0.57
C VAL A 752 -5.90 31.16 -0.73
N PRO A 753 -5.67 32.49 -0.67
CA PRO A 753 -4.33 33.06 -0.53
C PRO A 753 -3.64 32.50 0.73
N PRO A 754 -2.31 32.40 0.77
CA PRO A 754 -1.62 31.71 1.86
C PRO A 754 -1.87 32.41 3.21
N ASN A 755 -2.65 31.76 4.09
CA ASN A 755 -2.60 32.06 5.51
C ASN A 755 -1.49 31.23 6.16
N ASN A 756 -0.63 31.89 6.94
CA ASN A 756 0.54 31.28 7.60
C ASN A 756 0.11 30.46 8.84
N VAL A 757 -0.88 29.59 8.68
CA VAL A 757 -1.44 28.72 9.72
C VAL A 757 -0.75 27.37 9.62
N ASP A 758 0.21 27.10 10.51
CA ASP A 758 0.75 25.75 10.67
C ASP A 758 -0.35 24.82 11.21
N ARG A 759 -0.80 23.91 10.35
CA ARG A 759 -1.90 23.00 10.63
C ARG A 759 -1.49 21.85 11.56
N ALA A 760 -0.19 21.60 11.77
CA ALA A 760 0.28 20.60 12.73
C ALA A 760 0.03 21.00 14.20
N VAL A 761 -0.13 22.31 14.45
CA VAL A 761 -0.49 22.86 15.77
C VAL A 761 -1.97 22.61 16.12
N LEU A 762 -2.81 22.26 15.12
CA LEU A 762 -4.25 22.02 15.28
C LEU A 762 -4.59 20.55 15.54
N THR A 763 -3.57 19.68 15.67
CA THR A 763 -3.69 18.23 15.87
C THR A 763 -2.98 17.73 17.14
N GLN A 764 -2.62 18.64 18.06
CA GLN A 764 -2.16 18.37 19.43
C GLN A 764 -3.23 18.78 20.44
#